data_AF-A0A2M4BGL9-F1
#
_entry.id   AF-A0A2M4BGL9-F1
#
_cell.length_a   1.000
_cell.length_b   1.000
_cell.length_c   1.000
_cell.angle_alpha   90.00
_cell.angle_beta   90.00
_cell.angle_gamma   90.00
#
_symmetry.space_group_name_H-M   'P 1'
#
loop_
_entity.id
_entity.type
_entity.pdbx_description
1 polymer ?
#
loop_
_entity_poly.entity_id
_entity_poly.type
_entity_poly.pdbx_seq_one_letter_code
_entity_poly.pdbx_strand_id
1 'polypeptide(L)'
;TGQLNEYTERKKMPSEVMCMALGSVPSGEQRSWFLAVGLADNTVRIISLDPSDCLSPRSMQALPSAAESLCIVEMGTVETAANDDDDDDDAPLKTAGCIYLNIGLTNGVLLRTVLDPVSGDLADTRTRYLGSRPVKLFRIQMQGSEAVLAMSSRSWLSYYYQNRFHLTPLSYETLEYASGFSSEQCSEGIVAISTNTLRILALEKLGAVFNQISFPLEYTPKRFAIHAETGKLIISETDHNAYTEETKTVRKRQMADEMREAAGEDEQELANEMADAFINEVLPEDVFSAPKAGTGMWASQIRVMDPINGHTYSKVQLAQNEAVLSLALVRFAVDQKWYVVAGVAKDLQINPKVSNGGFIDVYRVDSQTNELEHVHRTEIDDAPGALCAFQGRLLAGIGKVLRMYDLGKKKLLRKCENKHIPNQIVNIQGMGQRVYVSDVQESVYCLKYKRPENQLIIFADDTHPRWVTSATLLDYDTVATGDKFGNIAVLRLPHSVSDDVDEDPTGNKALWDRGLLNGASQKAENICTFHLGEIVMSLQKATLIPGGSESLIYATMSGTVGALVPFTSREDYDFFQHLEMHMRNENPPLCGRDHLSYRSYYYPVKNVMDGDLCEQFTSLDPAKQKSIASDLGRTPSEVAKKLEDIRTRYAF
;
A
#
# COMPACT_ATOMS: atom_id res chain seq x y z
N THR A 1 -49.38 -24.93 -9.58
CA THR A 1 -50.04 -24.50 -10.83
C THR A 1 -49.48 -23.15 -11.21
N GLY A 2 -48.65 -23.06 -12.25
CA GLY A 2 -47.90 -21.84 -12.63
C GLY A 2 -48.76 -20.75 -13.28
N GLN A 3 -49.95 -20.47 -12.73
CA GLN A 3 -50.84 -19.41 -13.21
C GLN A 3 -50.55 -18.13 -12.44
N LEU A 4 -50.35 -17.02 -13.16
CA LEU A 4 -50.16 -15.68 -12.60
C LEU A 4 -51.53 -15.02 -12.42
N ASN A 5 -51.84 -14.56 -11.21
CA ASN A 5 -53.06 -13.81 -10.92
C ASN A 5 -52.69 -12.35 -10.64
N GLU A 6 -53.27 -11.43 -11.41
CA GLU A 6 -53.11 -9.99 -11.16
C GLU A 6 -53.87 -9.59 -9.89
N TYR A 7 -53.22 -8.78 -9.03
CA TYR A 7 -53.88 -8.22 -7.85
C TYR A 7 -54.96 -7.20 -8.27
N THR A 8 -56.08 -7.17 -7.55
CA THR A 8 -57.27 -6.40 -7.96
C THR A 8 -57.09 -4.88 -7.89
N GLU A 9 -56.11 -4.39 -7.13
CA GLU A 9 -55.85 -2.96 -6.96
C GLU A 9 -54.55 -2.51 -7.61
N ARG A 10 -54.54 -1.28 -8.13
CA ARG A 10 -53.35 -0.62 -8.68
C ARG A 10 -53.09 0.66 -7.92
N LYS A 11 -51.95 0.72 -7.24
CA LYS A 11 -51.53 1.91 -6.48
C LYS A 11 -50.77 2.89 -7.35
N LYS A 12 -51.28 4.13 -7.42
CA LYS A 12 -50.58 5.23 -8.10
C LYS A 12 -49.51 5.84 -7.17
N MET A 13 -48.28 5.94 -7.66
CA MET A 13 -47.20 6.62 -6.95
C MET A 13 -47.29 8.14 -7.14
N PRO A 14 -46.79 8.94 -6.18
CA PRO A 14 -46.84 10.40 -6.26
C PRO A 14 -45.87 10.99 -7.28
N SER A 15 -44.86 10.22 -7.69
CA SER A 15 -43.88 10.59 -8.71
C SER A 15 -43.58 9.37 -9.59
N GLU A 16 -42.81 9.58 -10.66
CA GLU A 16 -42.37 8.51 -11.57
C GLU A 16 -41.49 7.49 -10.85
N VAL A 17 -41.70 6.21 -11.16
CA VAL A 17 -40.92 5.10 -10.59
C VAL A 17 -39.66 4.92 -11.42
N MET A 18 -38.50 5.13 -10.81
CA MET A 18 -37.20 5.02 -11.47
C MET A 18 -36.64 3.60 -11.39
N CYS A 19 -36.79 2.96 -10.24
CA CYS A 19 -36.26 1.63 -9.98
C CYS A 19 -37.09 0.92 -8.90
N MET A 20 -37.08 -0.42 -8.91
CA MET A 20 -37.75 -1.26 -7.93
C MET A 20 -36.84 -2.42 -7.52
N ALA A 21 -37.01 -2.91 -6.29
CA ALA A 21 -36.38 -4.14 -5.83
C ALA A 21 -37.35 -5.00 -5.03
N LEU A 22 -37.32 -6.29 -5.30
CA LEU A 22 -38.05 -7.32 -4.59
C LEU A 22 -37.06 -8.30 -3.96
N GLY A 23 -37.24 -8.61 -2.68
CA GLY A 23 -36.44 -9.63 -1.99
C GLY A 23 -36.61 -11.02 -2.58
N SER A 24 -35.67 -11.92 -2.32
CA SER A 24 -35.88 -13.36 -2.48
C SER A 24 -37.01 -13.81 -1.55
N VAL A 25 -37.64 -14.92 -1.90
CA VAL A 25 -38.60 -15.57 -1.01
C VAL A 25 -37.79 -16.43 -0.03
N PRO A 26 -37.87 -16.19 1.29
CA PRO A 26 -37.18 -17.01 2.27
C PRO A 26 -37.61 -18.48 2.19
N SER A 27 -36.69 -19.38 2.53
CA SER A 27 -36.98 -20.82 2.59
C SER A 27 -38.13 -21.09 3.58
N GLY A 28 -39.19 -21.76 3.10
CA GLY A 28 -40.39 -22.03 3.91
C GLY A 28 -41.49 -20.98 3.80
N GLU A 29 -41.21 -19.82 3.19
CA GLU A 29 -42.21 -18.80 2.88
C GLU A 29 -42.70 -18.90 1.43
N GLN A 30 -43.84 -18.26 1.15
CA GLN A 30 -44.44 -18.24 -0.20
C GLN A 30 -44.19 -16.92 -0.95
N ARG A 31 -43.77 -15.86 -0.25
CA ARG A 31 -43.62 -14.51 -0.82
C ARG A 31 -42.59 -13.71 -0.04
N SER A 32 -41.95 -12.75 -0.69
CA SER A 32 -41.25 -11.68 0.01
C SER A 32 -42.26 -10.63 0.49
N TRP A 33 -42.10 -10.12 1.71
CA TRP A 33 -43.09 -9.24 2.33
C TRP A 33 -42.94 -7.77 1.92
N PHE A 34 -41.80 -7.38 1.36
CA PHE A 34 -41.49 -5.99 1.09
C PHE A 34 -41.07 -5.75 -0.35
N LEU A 35 -41.63 -4.69 -0.92
CA LEU A 35 -41.22 -4.10 -2.20
C LEU A 35 -40.60 -2.73 -1.92
N ALA A 36 -39.35 -2.54 -2.36
CA ALA A 36 -38.72 -1.23 -2.34
C ALA A 36 -38.92 -0.51 -3.69
N VAL A 37 -39.39 0.74 -3.64
CA VAL A 37 -39.68 1.56 -4.82
C VAL A 37 -38.94 2.89 -4.72
N GLY A 38 -38.08 3.17 -5.70
CA GLY A 38 -37.36 4.43 -5.84
C GLY A 38 -38.09 5.37 -6.80
N LEU A 39 -38.33 6.60 -6.34
CA LEU A 39 -39.11 7.60 -7.05
C LEU A 39 -38.25 8.79 -7.50
N ALA A 40 -38.70 9.48 -8.55
CA ALA A 40 -38.02 10.68 -9.08
C ALA A 40 -38.04 11.89 -8.12
N ASP A 41 -38.79 11.82 -7.01
CA ASP A 41 -38.80 12.84 -5.94
C ASP A 41 -37.64 12.68 -4.93
N ASN A 42 -36.62 11.89 -5.27
CA ASN A 42 -35.51 11.51 -4.39
C ASN A 42 -35.96 10.80 -3.11
N THR A 43 -37.00 9.95 -3.19
CA THR A 43 -37.41 9.10 -2.06
C THR A 43 -37.37 7.63 -2.42
N VAL A 44 -37.09 6.79 -1.43
CA VAL A 44 -37.32 5.35 -1.47
C VAL A 44 -38.42 5.00 -0.49
N ARG A 45 -39.34 4.15 -0.93
CA ARG A 45 -40.50 3.72 -0.15
C ARG A 45 -40.54 2.21 -0.03
N ILE A 46 -40.82 1.73 1.17
CA ILE A 46 -41.10 0.32 1.43
C ILE A 46 -42.60 0.10 1.40
N ILE A 47 -43.02 -0.92 0.68
CA ILE A 47 -44.43 -1.28 0.48
C ILE A 47 -44.63 -2.73 0.90
N SER A 48 -45.68 -2.99 1.69
CA SER A 48 -46.06 -4.34 2.10
C SER A 48 -46.66 -5.13 0.93
N LEU A 49 -46.30 -6.41 0.84
CA LEU A 49 -46.87 -7.42 -0.06
C LEU A 49 -47.60 -8.54 0.69
N ASP A 50 -47.78 -8.37 2.01
CA ASP A 50 -48.63 -9.24 2.81
C ASP A 50 -50.08 -9.15 2.28
N PRO A 51 -50.78 -10.29 2.05
CA PRO A 51 -52.20 -10.29 1.72
C PRO A 51 -53.08 -9.42 2.62
N SER A 52 -52.73 -9.29 3.90
CA SER A 52 -53.53 -8.55 4.88
C SER A 52 -53.55 -7.04 4.60
N ASP A 53 -52.45 -6.49 4.09
CA ASP A 53 -52.28 -5.07 3.80
C ASP A 53 -51.41 -4.80 2.55
N CYS A 54 -51.72 -5.55 1.49
CA CYS A 54 -51.00 -5.51 0.23
C CYS A 54 -51.01 -4.08 -0.36
N LEU A 55 -49.87 -3.65 -0.90
CA LEU A 55 -49.63 -2.32 -1.43
C LEU A 55 -49.73 -1.18 -0.40
N SER A 56 -49.80 -1.45 0.91
CA SER A 56 -49.74 -0.42 1.94
C SER A 56 -48.31 0.15 2.09
N PRO A 57 -48.14 1.48 2.25
CA PRO A 57 -46.83 2.06 2.51
C PRO A 57 -46.40 1.78 3.96
N ARG A 58 -45.16 1.31 4.17
CA ARG A 58 -44.58 1.05 5.49
C ARG A 58 -43.69 2.20 5.94
N SER A 59 -42.59 2.40 5.24
CA SER A 59 -41.60 3.42 5.55
C SER A 59 -41.19 4.22 4.31
N MET A 60 -40.63 5.40 4.55
CA MET A 60 -40.13 6.29 3.51
C MET A 60 -38.81 6.92 3.95
N GLN A 61 -37.82 6.91 3.08
CA GLN A 61 -36.52 7.52 3.31
C GLN A 61 -36.21 8.52 2.20
N ALA A 62 -35.86 9.75 2.59
CA ALA A 62 -35.36 10.76 1.68
C ALA A 62 -33.91 10.46 1.31
N LEU A 63 -33.57 10.68 0.03
CA LEU A 63 -32.25 10.42 -0.53
C LEU A 63 -31.55 11.73 -0.93
N PRO A 64 -30.21 11.79 -0.85
CA PRO A 64 -29.44 12.94 -1.34
C PRO A 64 -29.54 13.17 -2.85
N SER A 65 -29.80 12.12 -3.63
CA SER A 65 -29.93 12.14 -5.09
C SER A 65 -30.93 11.05 -5.52
N ALA A 66 -31.41 11.11 -6.77
CA ALA A 66 -32.33 10.10 -7.29
C ALA A 66 -31.69 8.70 -7.27
N ALA A 67 -32.48 7.69 -6.90
CA ALA A 67 -32.08 6.30 -6.96
C ALA A 67 -32.04 5.80 -8.41
N GLU A 68 -30.91 5.22 -8.80
CA GLU A 68 -30.71 4.55 -10.09
C GLU A 68 -31.10 3.07 -9.99
N SER A 69 -30.77 2.42 -8.88
CA SER A 69 -31.06 1.01 -8.66
C SER A 69 -31.27 0.68 -7.19
N LEU A 70 -32.00 -0.41 -6.94
CA LEU A 70 -32.28 -0.93 -5.61
C LEU A 70 -31.96 -2.43 -5.60
N CYS A 71 -31.50 -2.95 -4.47
CA CYS A 71 -31.33 -4.39 -4.27
C CYS A 71 -31.59 -4.76 -2.81
N ILE A 72 -32.60 -5.59 -2.56
CA ILE A 72 -32.86 -6.20 -1.26
C ILE A 72 -32.10 -7.52 -1.23
N VAL A 73 -31.32 -7.77 -0.19
CA VAL A 73 -30.58 -9.03 0.01
C VAL A 73 -30.62 -9.44 1.46
N GLU A 74 -30.59 -10.75 1.70
CA GLU A 74 -30.41 -11.30 3.03
C GLU A 74 -28.93 -11.69 3.20
N MET A 75 -28.26 -11.08 4.17
CA MET A 75 -26.85 -11.34 4.48
C MET A 75 -26.69 -11.60 5.97
N GLY A 76 -25.94 -12.63 6.35
CA GLY A 76 -25.73 -12.97 7.76
C GLY A 76 -25.23 -14.40 7.96
N THR A 77 -24.96 -14.76 9.20
CA THR A 77 -24.45 -16.10 9.55
C THR A 77 -25.51 -17.17 9.37
N VAL A 78 -25.11 -18.21 8.65
CA VAL A 78 -25.56 -19.57 8.90
C VAL A 78 -24.89 -20.00 10.21
N GLU A 79 -25.61 -19.96 11.34
CA GLU A 79 -25.13 -20.66 12.53
C GLU A 79 -25.23 -22.16 12.25
N THR A 80 -24.12 -22.81 11.91
CA THR A 80 -23.99 -24.25 12.14
C THR A 80 -23.96 -24.43 13.64
N ALA A 81 -25.08 -24.83 14.22
CA ALA A 81 -25.12 -25.32 15.59
C ALA A 81 -24.24 -26.58 15.66
N ALA A 82 -22.95 -26.40 15.92
CA ALA A 82 -22.13 -27.45 16.52
C ALA A 82 -22.48 -27.47 18.01
N ASN A 83 -23.67 -27.96 18.32
CA ASN A 83 -23.92 -28.52 19.64
C ASN A 83 -23.50 -29.99 19.52
N ASP A 84 -22.32 -30.30 20.03
CA ASP A 84 -22.04 -31.65 20.50
C ASP A 84 -23.15 -32.02 21.51
N ASP A 85 -23.75 -33.21 21.33
CA ASP A 85 -24.67 -33.91 22.25
C ASP A 85 -26.21 -33.86 22.00
N ASP A 86 -26.73 -33.94 20.77
CA ASP A 86 -28.07 -34.53 20.55
C ASP A 86 -28.24 -35.14 19.14
N ASP A 87 -28.46 -36.46 19.06
CA ASP A 87 -28.76 -37.28 17.87
C ASP A 87 -30.18 -36.99 17.31
N ASP A 88 -30.43 -35.78 16.79
CA ASP A 88 -31.65 -35.47 16.02
C ASP A 88 -31.29 -34.82 14.66
N ASP A 89 -31.14 -35.67 13.65
CA ASP A 89 -30.65 -35.39 12.29
C ASP A 89 -31.62 -34.59 11.39
N ASP A 90 -32.65 -33.94 11.95
CA ASP A 90 -33.73 -33.30 11.15
C ASP A 90 -34.19 -31.92 11.66
N ALA A 91 -33.34 -31.21 12.43
CA ALA A 91 -33.62 -29.82 12.81
C ALA A 91 -33.19 -28.84 11.69
N PRO A 92 -34.09 -27.99 11.15
CA PRO A 92 -33.70 -27.02 10.13
C PRO A 92 -32.70 -26.00 10.67
N LEU A 93 -31.56 -25.85 9.99
CA LEU A 93 -30.60 -24.76 10.18
C LEU A 93 -31.36 -23.43 10.29
N LYS A 94 -31.35 -22.78 11.46
CA LYS A 94 -31.88 -21.42 11.59
C LYS A 94 -30.84 -20.44 11.08
N THR A 95 -30.98 -20.04 9.82
CA THR A 95 -30.25 -18.91 9.25
C THR A 95 -30.77 -17.63 9.92
N ALA A 96 -29.98 -17.01 10.80
CA ALA A 96 -30.28 -15.69 11.34
C ALA A 96 -29.73 -14.62 10.37
N GLY A 97 -30.34 -14.52 9.19
CA GLY A 97 -29.99 -13.51 8.20
C GLY A 97 -30.58 -12.14 8.55
N CYS A 98 -29.83 -11.08 8.28
CA CYS A 98 -30.34 -9.71 8.36
C CYS A 98 -30.67 -9.22 6.95
N ILE A 99 -31.82 -8.56 6.79
CA ILE A 99 -32.26 -8.05 5.49
C ILE A 99 -31.67 -6.65 5.29
N TYR A 100 -30.97 -6.45 4.18
CA TYR A 100 -30.39 -5.17 3.81
C TYR A 100 -31.03 -4.64 2.53
N LEU A 101 -31.38 -3.36 2.57
CA LEU A 101 -31.70 -2.59 1.38
C LEU A 101 -30.45 -1.84 0.92
N ASN A 102 -29.97 -2.19 -0.27
CA ASN A 102 -28.91 -1.47 -0.97
C ASN A 102 -29.55 -0.49 -1.97
N ILE A 103 -29.12 0.77 -1.92
CA ILE A 103 -29.64 1.86 -2.74
C ILE A 103 -28.49 2.47 -3.53
N GLY A 104 -28.51 2.30 -4.85
CA GLY A 104 -27.56 2.90 -5.76
C GLY A 104 -28.07 4.24 -6.26
N LEU A 105 -27.32 5.31 -6.03
CA LEU A 105 -27.69 6.66 -6.45
C LEU A 105 -27.08 7.05 -7.79
N THR A 106 -27.75 7.97 -8.48
CA THR A 106 -27.32 8.58 -9.74
C THR A 106 -25.98 9.32 -9.65
N ASN A 107 -25.63 9.84 -8.48
CA ASN A 107 -24.37 10.54 -8.22
C ASN A 107 -23.21 9.60 -7.84
N GLY A 108 -23.38 8.28 -7.94
CA GLY A 108 -22.30 7.32 -7.67
C GLY A 108 -22.12 6.92 -6.21
N VAL A 109 -23.07 7.28 -5.35
CA VAL A 109 -23.12 6.88 -3.95
C VAL A 109 -23.94 5.60 -3.78
N LEU A 110 -23.44 4.67 -2.98
CA LEU A 110 -24.15 3.50 -2.47
C LEU A 110 -24.56 3.75 -1.02
N LEU A 111 -25.83 3.51 -0.73
CA LEU A 111 -26.35 3.43 0.64
C LEU A 111 -26.69 1.97 0.96
N ARG A 112 -26.29 1.51 2.14
CA ARG A 112 -26.74 0.24 2.72
C ARG A 112 -27.54 0.55 3.97
N THR A 113 -28.78 0.08 4.04
CA THR A 113 -29.68 0.31 5.16
C THR A 113 -30.23 -1.03 5.64
N VAL A 114 -30.29 -1.22 6.95
CA VAL A 114 -30.95 -2.39 7.57
C VAL A 114 -32.46 -2.23 7.40
N LEU A 115 -33.11 -3.26 6.86
CA LEU A 115 -34.55 -3.35 6.71
C LEU A 115 -35.09 -4.30 7.79
N ASP A 116 -35.92 -3.79 8.69
CA ASP A 116 -36.53 -4.62 9.71
C ASP A 116 -37.55 -5.60 9.09
N PRO A 117 -37.43 -6.92 9.31
CA PRO A 117 -38.28 -7.92 8.66
C PRO A 117 -39.76 -7.86 9.11
N VAL A 118 -40.07 -7.15 10.20
CA VAL A 118 -41.43 -7.07 10.75
C VAL A 118 -42.10 -5.76 10.38
N SER A 119 -41.50 -4.63 10.73
CA SER A 119 -42.05 -3.29 10.53
C SER A 119 -41.83 -2.75 9.11
N GLY A 120 -40.75 -3.19 8.43
CA GLY A 120 -40.27 -2.56 7.20
C GLY A 120 -39.60 -1.20 7.43
N ASP A 121 -39.24 -0.87 8.68
CA ASP A 121 -38.48 0.33 9.00
C ASP A 121 -37.02 0.23 8.54
N LEU A 122 -36.46 1.39 8.23
CA LEU A 122 -35.12 1.54 7.67
C LEU A 122 -34.18 2.15 8.73
N ALA A 123 -33.12 1.43 9.10
CA ALA A 123 -32.18 1.83 10.15
C ALA A 123 -30.70 1.58 9.75
N ASP A 124 -29.77 2.15 10.54
CA ASP A 124 -28.30 2.06 10.31
C ASP A 124 -27.85 2.25 8.85
N THR A 125 -28.24 3.38 8.23
CA THR A 125 -27.75 3.71 6.89
C THR A 125 -26.24 3.97 6.91
N ARG A 126 -25.52 3.27 6.03
CA ARG A 126 -24.10 3.45 5.74
C ARG A 126 -23.92 3.93 4.32
N THR A 127 -23.01 4.88 4.11
CA THR A 127 -22.84 5.57 2.84
C THR A 127 -21.43 5.34 2.30
N ARG A 128 -21.30 5.02 1.01
CA ARG A 128 -20.00 4.93 0.34
C ARG A 128 -20.05 5.47 -1.07
N TYR A 129 -19.07 6.28 -1.45
CA TYR A 129 -18.89 6.73 -2.82
C TYR A 129 -18.12 5.67 -3.62
N LEU A 130 -18.72 5.17 -4.72
CA LEU A 130 -18.15 4.09 -5.54
C LEU A 130 -17.48 4.58 -6.81
N GLY A 131 -17.86 5.77 -7.31
CA GLY A 131 -17.35 6.33 -8.55
C GLY A 131 -18.22 7.46 -9.08
N SER A 132 -17.87 8.01 -10.23
CA SER A 132 -18.58 9.13 -10.88
C SER A 132 -19.80 8.73 -11.71
N ARG A 133 -19.99 7.43 -11.98
CA ARG A 133 -21.15 6.91 -12.73
C ARG A 133 -22.30 6.53 -11.78
N PRO A 134 -23.56 6.56 -12.24
CA PRO A 134 -24.69 6.01 -11.49
C PRO A 134 -24.42 4.57 -11.00
N VAL A 135 -24.83 4.27 -9.77
CA VAL A 135 -24.61 2.93 -9.18
C VAL A 135 -25.72 1.97 -9.61
N LYS A 136 -25.33 0.89 -10.29
CA LYS A 136 -26.22 -0.24 -10.62
C LYS A 136 -25.95 -1.42 -9.68
N LEU A 137 -27.01 -2.02 -9.15
CA LEU A 137 -26.94 -3.11 -8.19
C LEU A 137 -27.46 -4.41 -8.79
N PHE A 138 -26.69 -5.47 -8.63
CA PHE A 138 -27.04 -6.81 -9.09
C PHE A 138 -26.89 -7.80 -7.94
N ARG A 139 -27.91 -8.64 -7.74
CA ARG A 139 -27.81 -9.76 -6.81
C ARG A 139 -27.01 -10.88 -7.47
N ILE A 140 -26.03 -11.40 -6.75
CA ILE A 140 -25.25 -12.57 -7.16
C ILE A 140 -25.16 -13.55 -6.00
N GLN A 141 -24.80 -14.80 -6.29
CA GLN A 141 -24.55 -15.81 -5.28
C GLN A 141 -23.04 -16.02 -5.15
N MET A 142 -22.55 -16.09 -3.92
CA MET A 142 -21.14 -16.28 -3.61
C MET A 142 -20.99 -17.14 -2.35
N GLN A 143 -20.25 -18.24 -2.45
CA GLN A 143 -20.05 -19.22 -1.39
C GLN A 143 -21.37 -19.65 -0.74
N GLY A 144 -22.39 -19.92 -1.57
CA GLY A 144 -23.73 -20.29 -1.12
C GLY A 144 -24.58 -19.17 -0.50
N SER A 145 -24.04 -17.96 -0.31
CA SER A 145 -24.75 -16.81 0.28
C SER A 145 -25.08 -15.73 -0.77
N GLU A 146 -26.11 -14.93 -0.52
CA GLU A 146 -26.41 -13.77 -1.37
C GLU A 146 -25.37 -12.66 -1.18
N ALA A 147 -24.91 -12.10 -2.30
CA ALA A 147 -24.01 -10.96 -2.35
C ALA A 147 -24.52 -9.90 -3.32
N VAL A 148 -24.02 -8.67 -3.20
CA VAL A 148 -24.41 -7.54 -4.06
C VAL A 148 -23.22 -7.07 -4.85
N LEU A 149 -23.34 -7.11 -6.17
CA LEU A 149 -22.40 -6.50 -7.09
C LEU A 149 -22.87 -5.09 -7.43
N ALA A 150 -22.14 -4.09 -6.96
CA ALA A 150 -22.39 -2.68 -7.21
C ALA A 150 -21.45 -2.14 -8.30
N MET A 151 -22.01 -1.66 -9.41
CA MET A 151 -21.24 -1.16 -10.55
C MET A 151 -21.38 0.35 -10.68
N SER A 152 -20.24 1.04 -10.79
CA SER A 152 -20.13 2.48 -11.09
C SER A 152 -18.92 2.68 -12.02
N SER A 153 -18.03 3.63 -11.72
CA SER A 153 -16.72 3.79 -12.40
C SER A 153 -15.74 2.67 -12.05
N ARG A 154 -16.05 1.88 -11.03
CA ARG A 154 -15.44 0.58 -10.72
C ARG A 154 -16.55 -0.38 -10.28
N SER A 155 -16.30 -1.66 -10.43
CA SER A 155 -17.18 -2.71 -9.91
C SER A 155 -16.77 -3.05 -8.49
N TRP A 156 -17.74 -3.15 -7.59
CA TRP A 156 -17.54 -3.41 -6.18
C TRP A 156 -18.39 -4.60 -5.76
N LEU A 157 -17.80 -5.49 -4.97
CA LEU A 157 -18.50 -6.63 -4.40
C LEU A 157 -18.78 -6.37 -2.91
N SER A 158 -20.06 -6.36 -2.57
CA SER A 158 -20.58 -6.35 -1.21
C SER A 158 -20.94 -7.78 -0.80
N TYR A 159 -20.33 -8.26 0.27
CA TYR A 159 -20.57 -9.62 0.78
C TYR A 159 -20.34 -9.68 2.29
N TYR A 160 -20.90 -10.70 2.92
CA TYR A 160 -20.71 -10.97 4.34
C TYR A 160 -19.77 -12.17 4.51
N TYR A 161 -18.70 -12.01 5.28
CA TYR A 161 -17.68 -13.03 5.48
C TYR A 161 -17.03 -12.89 6.85
N GLN A 162 -16.88 -14.00 7.58
CA GLN A 162 -16.29 -14.04 8.93
C GLN A 162 -16.89 -13.00 9.89
N ASN A 163 -18.22 -12.95 9.98
CA ASN A 163 -18.98 -11.99 10.81
C ASN A 163 -18.72 -10.50 10.49
N ARG A 164 -18.14 -10.20 9.33
CA ARG A 164 -17.85 -8.84 8.89
C ARG A 164 -18.39 -8.59 7.50
N PHE A 165 -18.98 -7.42 7.34
CA PHE A 165 -19.37 -6.93 6.04
C PHE A 165 -18.13 -6.43 5.28
N HIS A 166 -17.97 -6.89 4.05
CA HIS A 166 -16.91 -6.48 3.15
C HIS A 166 -17.50 -5.79 1.93
N LEU A 167 -16.87 -4.70 1.50
CA LEU A 167 -17.17 -4.03 0.25
C LEU A 167 -15.85 -3.78 -0.48
N THR A 168 -15.49 -4.71 -1.35
CA THR A 168 -14.19 -4.75 -2.00
C THR A 168 -14.32 -4.35 -3.48
N PRO A 169 -13.44 -3.48 -3.99
CA PRO A 169 -13.42 -3.20 -5.42
C PRO A 169 -12.86 -4.42 -6.17
N LEU A 170 -13.45 -4.76 -7.30
CA LEU A 170 -12.89 -5.75 -8.22
C LEU A 170 -11.73 -5.10 -8.97
N SER A 171 -10.57 -5.74 -9.00
CA SER A 171 -9.44 -5.34 -9.86
C SER A 171 -9.71 -5.77 -11.30
N TYR A 172 -10.69 -5.12 -11.91
CA TYR A 172 -11.11 -5.37 -13.27
C TYR A 172 -11.50 -4.07 -13.96
N GLU A 173 -11.61 -4.12 -15.28
CA GLU A 173 -12.20 -3.02 -16.04
C GLU A 173 -13.67 -2.79 -15.67
N THR A 174 -14.19 -1.63 -16.05
CA THR A 174 -15.56 -1.24 -15.72
C THR A 174 -16.58 -2.14 -16.41
N LEU A 175 -17.51 -2.69 -15.65
CA LEU A 175 -18.61 -3.51 -16.15
C LEU A 175 -19.89 -2.66 -16.26
N GLU A 176 -20.76 -2.97 -17.22
CA GLU A 176 -21.99 -2.20 -17.47
C GLU A 176 -23.25 -2.87 -16.92
N TYR A 177 -23.26 -4.20 -16.94
CA TYR A 177 -24.32 -5.04 -16.41
C TYR A 177 -23.75 -6.40 -16.02
N ALA A 178 -24.34 -7.06 -15.03
CA ALA A 178 -24.02 -8.44 -14.69
C ALA A 178 -25.21 -9.21 -14.15
N SER A 179 -25.08 -10.53 -14.18
CA SER A 179 -25.99 -11.47 -13.55
C SER A 179 -25.20 -12.64 -12.97
N GLY A 180 -25.75 -13.29 -11.95
CA GLY A 180 -25.26 -14.59 -11.49
C GLY A 180 -25.31 -15.62 -12.62
N PHE A 181 -24.31 -16.48 -12.67
CA PHE A 181 -24.16 -17.53 -13.66
C PHE A 181 -23.68 -18.81 -12.98
N SER A 182 -24.25 -19.94 -13.38
CA SER A 182 -23.87 -21.26 -12.88
C SER A 182 -23.85 -22.24 -14.04
N SER A 183 -22.74 -22.94 -14.21
CA SER A 183 -22.56 -24.03 -15.16
C SER A 183 -21.65 -25.11 -14.56
N GLU A 184 -21.55 -26.26 -15.21
CA GLU A 184 -20.64 -27.33 -14.77
C GLU A 184 -19.17 -26.88 -14.72
N GLN A 185 -18.77 -25.96 -15.61
CA GLN A 185 -17.42 -25.41 -15.67
C GLN A 185 -17.17 -24.30 -14.65
N CYS A 186 -18.24 -23.66 -14.16
CA CYS A 186 -18.18 -22.53 -13.24
C CYS A 186 -19.44 -22.56 -12.36
N SER A 187 -19.34 -23.23 -11.20
CA SER A 187 -20.46 -23.42 -10.28
C SER A 187 -21.01 -22.09 -9.75
N GLU A 188 -20.12 -21.15 -9.42
CA GLU A 188 -20.46 -19.81 -8.95
C GLU A 188 -19.71 -18.76 -9.78
N GLY A 189 -20.37 -18.28 -10.83
CA GLY A 189 -19.83 -17.31 -11.77
C GLY A 189 -20.69 -16.05 -11.89
N ILE A 190 -20.13 -15.07 -12.60
CA ILE A 190 -20.77 -13.82 -12.96
C ILE A 190 -20.65 -13.69 -14.48
N VAL A 191 -21.78 -13.57 -15.16
CA VAL A 191 -21.79 -13.12 -16.56
C VAL A 191 -21.92 -11.62 -16.55
N ALA A 192 -20.95 -10.94 -17.16
CA ALA A 192 -20.92 -9.49 -17.25
C ALA A 192 -20.71 -9.02 -18.69
N ILE A 193 -21.27 -7.85 -19.01
CA ILE A 193 -21.00 -7.14 -20.27
C ILE A 193 -20.14 -5.92 -19.98
N SER A 194 -19.13 -5.73 -20.82
CA SER A 194 -18.26 -4.55 -20.81
C SER A 194 -18.11 -4.08 -22.24
N THR A 195 -18.61 -2.87 -22.53
CA THR A 195 -18.64 -2.28 -23.86
C THR A 195 -19.21 -3.25 -24.90
N ASN A 196 -18.39 -3.75 -25.83
CA ASN A 196 -18.79 -4.67 -26.89
C ASN A 196 -18.42 -6.13 -26.59
N THR A 197 -18.07 -6.46 -25.35
CA THR A 197 -17.59 -7.81 -24.95
C THR A 197 -18.49 -8.44 -23.89
N LEU A 198 -18.79 -9.73 -24.07
CA LEU A 198 -19.41 -10.59 -23.06
C LEU A 198 -18.32 -11.36 -22.32
N ARG A 199 -18.36 -11.37 -20.99
CA ARG A 199 -17.34 -11.96 -20.14
C ARG A 199 -17.97 -12.87 -19.09
N ILE A 200 -17.41 -14.06 -18.91
CA ILE A 200 -17.74 -14.97 -17.81
C ILE A 200 -16.60 -14.88 -16.82
N LEU A 201 -16.91 -14.47 -15.59
CA LEU A 201 -15.96 -14.23 -14.52
C LEU A 201 -16.25 -15.20 -13.37
N ALA A 202 -15.20 -15.70 -12.72
CA ALA A 202 -15.29 -16.46 -11.48
C ALA A 202 -14.49 -15.73 -10.39
N LEU A 203 -15.02 -15.69 -9.17
CA LEU A 203 -14.38 -15.02 -8.04
C LEU A 203 -13.94 -16.08 -7.02
N GLU A 204 -12.73 -16.62 -7.20
CA GLU A 204 -12.25 -17.77 -6.44
C GLU A 204 -11.76 -17.43 -5.02
N LYS A 205 -11.07 -16.28 -4.87
CA LYS A 205 -10.41 -15.90 -3.61
C LYS A 205 -11.16 -14.77 -2.91
N LEU A 206 -12.20 -15.13 -2.17
CA LEU A 206 -12.91 -14.21 -1.29
C LEU A 206 -12.03 -13.85 -0.07
N GLY A 207 -11.84 -12.56 0.21
CA GLY A 207 -11.04 -12.07 1.35
C GLY A 207 -9.61 -11.60 1.01
N ALA A 208 -9.06 -11.97 -0.14
CA ALA A 208 -7.82 -11.36 -0.65
C ALA A 208 -8.13 -9.97 -1.23
N VAL A 209 -7.82 -8.91 -0.47
CA VAL A 209 -8.16 -7.53 -0.86
C VAL A 209 -7.21 -6.91 -1.88
N PHE A 210 -5.97 -7.42 -1.98
CA PHE A 210 -4.99 -6.97 -2.96
C PHE A 210 -4.80 -8.01 -4.06
N ASN A 211 -5.03 -7.58 -5.30
CA ASN A 211 -4.65 -8.34 -6.49
C ASN A 211 -3.22 -7.99 -6.87
N GLN A 212 -2.43 -9.00 -7.23
CA GLN A 212 -1.05 -8.83 -7.67
C GLN A 212 -0.86 -9.44 -9.06
N ILE A 213 -0.09 -8.73 -9.89
CA ILE A 213 0.48 -9.23 -11.13
C ILE A 213 1.98 -9.11 -10.96
N SER A 214 2.69 -10.22 -11.10
CA SER A 214 4.13 -10.28 -10.84
C SER A 214 4.89 -10.29 -12.16
N PHE A 215 5.87 -9.39 -12.28
CA PHE A 215 6.82 -9.38 -13.39
C PHE A 215 8.19 -9.84 -12.86
N PRO A 216 8.74 -10.95 -13.36
CA PRO A 216 10.02 -11.47 -12.88
C PRO A 216 11.17 -10.51 -13.22
N LEU A 217 12.08 -10.35 -12.27
CA LEU A 217 13.34 -9.60 -12.41
C LEU A 217 14.53 -10.55 -12.31
N GLU A 218 15.72 -10.10 -12.67
CA GLU A 218 16.92 -10.96 -12.68
C GLU A 218 17.73 -10.86 -11.40
N TYR A 219 17.83 -9.66 -10.81
CA TYR A 219 18.45 -9.46 -9.50
C TYR A 219 17.48 -8.81 -8.52
N THR A 220 17.85 -8.77 -7.24
CA THR A 220 17.01 -8.13 -6.21
C THR A 220 16.84 -6.62 -6.48
N PRO A 221 15.60 -6.11 -6.65
CA PRO A 221 15.36 -4.68 -6.82
C PRO A 221 15.69 -3.92 -5.53
N LYS A 222 16.43 -2.80 -5.66
CA LYS A 222 16.81 -1.94 -4.52
C LYS A 222 16.02 -0.63 -4.47
N ARG A 223 15.77 -0.04 -5.64
CA ARG A 223 15.06 1.23 -5.78
C ARG A 223 14.50 1.34 -7.18
N PHE A 224 13.43 2.10 -7.34
CA PHE A 224 12.95 2.52 -8.64
C PHE A 224 12.55 3.99 -8.63
N ALA A 225 12.53 4.59 -9.82
CA ALA A 225 12.02 5.94 -10.05
C ALA A 225 10.93 5.87 -11.13
N ILE A 226 9.90 6.70 -10.97
CA ILE A 226 8.80 6.83 -11.92
C ILE A 226 9.09 8.03 -12.82
N HIS A 227 9.09 7.82 -14.13
CA HIS A 227 9.15 8.93 -15.07
C HIS A 227 7.75 9.54 -15.23
N ALA A 228 7.56 10.77 -14.75
CA ALA A 228 6.23 11.38 -14.62
C ALA A 228 5.46 11.53 -15.95
N GLU A 229 6.17 11.72 -17.07
CA GLU A 229 5.54 11.98 -18.38
C GLU A 229 5.11 10.69 -19.09
N THR A 230 5.87 9.60 -18.93
CA THR A 230 5.63 8.33 -19.65
C THR A 230 5.04 7.24 -18.74
N GLY A 231 5.07 7.43 -17.42
CA GLY A 231 4.62 6.44 -16.43
C GLY A 231 5.51 5.21 -16.30
N LYS A 232 6.64 5.13 -17.02
CA LYS A 232 7.56 3.99 -16.99
C LYS A 232 8.39 3.97 -15.71
N LEU A 233 8.79 2.76 -15.32
CA LEU A 233 9.64 2.51 -14.16
C LEU A 233 11.09 2.34 -14.59
N ILE A 234 12.00 2.99 -13.88
CA ILE A 234 13.44 2.76 -13.97
C ILE A 234 13.87 2.10 -12.68
N ILE A 235 14.30 0.84 -12.74
CA ILE A 235 14.54 -0.03 -11.59
C ILE A 235 16.04 -0.33 -11.51
N SER A 236 16.63 -0.20 -10.32
CA SER A 236 17.97 -0.69 -10.03
C SER A 236 17.90 -2.06 -9.35
N GLU A 237 18.56 -3.05 -9.93
CA GLU A 237 18.63 -4.41 -9.42
C GLU A 237 20.08 -4.72 -9.02
N THR A 238 20.30 -5.35 -7.87
CA THR A 238 21.66 -5.60 -7.35
C THR A 238 21.68 -6.79 -6.39
N ASP A 239 22.58 -7.74 -6.64
CA ASP A 239 22.79 -8.89 -5.76
C ASP A 239 24.23 -9.03 -5.29
N HIS A 240 24.34 -9.47 -4.04
CA HIS A 240 25.61 -9.84 -3.43
C HIS A 240 25.88 -11.33 -3.65
N ASN A 241 27.17 -11.70 -3.75
CA ASN A 241 27.62 -13.05 -4.09
C ASN A 241 27.06 -13.53 -5.43
N ALA A 242 26.93 -12.63 -6.41
CA ALA A 242 26.37 -12.91 -7.73
C ALA A 242 27.37 -12.59 -8.86
N TYR A 243 27.21 -13.29 -9.98
CA TYR A 243 27.93 -13.03 -11.22
C TYR A 243 27.05 -12.24 -12.19
N THR A 244 27.68 -11.33 -12.94
CA THR A 244 27.07 -10.76 -14.15
C THR A 244 26.95 -11.83 -15.23
N GLU A 245 26.01 -11.66 -16.16
CA GLU A 245 25.83 -12.60 -17.30
C GLU A 245 27.11 -12.80 -18.13
N GLU A 246 27.87 -11.72 -18.33
CA GLU A 246 29.17 -11.77 -18.99
C GLU A 246 30.15 -12.68 -18.22
N THR A 247 30.25 -12.48 -16.91
CA THR A 247 31.14 -13.28 -16.05
C THR A 247 30.70 -14.74 -15.97
N LYS A 248 29.40 -15.00 -15.91
CA LYS A 248 28.84 -16.37 -15.97
C LYS A 248 29.29 -17.06 -17.26
N THR A 249 29.16 -16.39 -18.40
CA THR A 249 29.54 -16.93 -19.71
C THR A 249 31.04 -17.23 -19.79
N VAL A 250 31.88 -16.31 -19.32
CA VAL A 250 33.34 -16.51 -19.29
C VAL A 250 33.71 -17.69 -18.40
N ARG A 251 33.14 -17.77 -17.19
CA ARG A 251 33.44 -18.85 -16.24
C ARG A 251 32.94 -20.20 -16.75
N LYS A 252 31.78 -20.23 -17.42
CA LYS A 252 31.22 -21.44 -18.02
C LYS A 252 32.16 -22.01 -19.09
N ARG A 253 32.77 -21.14 -19.91
CA ARG A 253 33.78 -21.54 -20.90
C ARG A 253 35.06 -22.03 -20.23
N GLN A 254 35.55 -21.33 -19.21
CA GLN A 254 36.74 -21.76 -18.45
C GLN A 254 36.55 -23.16 -17.84
N MET A 255 35.40 -23.44 -17.23
CA MET A 255 35.10 -24.77 -16.68
C MET A 255 35.02 -25.84 -17.78
N ALA A 256 34.44 -25.51 -18.94
CA ALA A 256 34.39 -26.43 -20.06
C ALA A 256 35.80 -26.74 -20.61
N ASP A 257 36.69 -25.75 -20.66
CA ASP A 257 38.08 -25.93 -21.07
C ASP A 257 38.86 -26.77 -20.04
N GLU A 258 38.68 -26.50 -18.74
CA GLU A 258 39.28 -27.32 -17.67
C GLU A 258 38.81 -28.79 -17.72
N MET A 259 37.54 -29.04 -18.05
CA MET A 259 37.01 -30.40 -18.24
C MET A 259 37.67 -31.11 -19.42
N ARG A 260 37.98 -30.38 -20.50
CA ARG A 260 38.66 -30.93 -21.68
C ARG A 260 40.14 -31.20 -21.42
N GLU A 261 40.80 -30.36 -20.62
CA GLU A 261 42.21 -30.52 -20.26
C GLU A 261 42.45 -31.63 -19.23
N ALA A 262 41.47 -31.90 -18.37
CA ALA A 262 41.56 -32.93 -17.33
C ALA A 262 41.32 -34.36 -17.86
N ALA A 263 40.81 -34.52 -19.07
CA ALA A 263 40.52 -35.82 -19.68
C ALA A 263 41.78 -36.51 -20.21
N GLY A 264 41.86 -37.83 -20.04
CA GLY A 264 42.92 -38.65 -20.65
C GLY A 264 42.66 -38.90 -22.14
N GLU A 265 43.68 -39.34 -22.89
CA GLU A 265 43.58 -39.56 -24.35
C GLU A 265 42.40 -40.45 -24.77
N ASP A 266 42.02 -41.42 -23.94
CA ASP A 266 40.92 -42.36 -24.20
C ASP A 266 39.50 -41.78 -23.91
N GLU A 267 39.41 -40.67 -23.15
CA GLU A 267 38.14 -40.06 -22.71
C GLU A 267 37.87 -38.68 -23.35
N GLN A 268 38.74 -38.24 -24.27
CA GLN A 268 38.71 -36.90 -24.84
C GLN A 268 37.43 -36.60 -25.63
N GLU A 269 36.89 -37.58 -26.37
CA GLU A 269 35.64 -37.43 -27.14
C GLU A 269 34.45 -37.21 -26.20
N LEU A 270 34.35 -38.01 -25.13
CA LEU A 270 33.27 -37.88 -24.14
C LEU A 270 33.37 -36.56 -23.38
N ALA A 271 34.58 -36.13 -23.01
CA ALA A 271 34.80 -34.85 -22.34
C ALA A 271 34.41 -33.65 -23.21
N ASN A 272 34.67 -33.71 -24.52
CA ASN A 272 34.24 -32.69 -25.46
C ASN A 272 32.70 -32.63 -25.55
N GLU A 273 32.02 -33.78 -25.66
CA GLU A 273 30.55 -33.84 -25.69
C GLU A 273 29.93 -33.28 -24.40
N MET A 274 30.49 -33.64 -23.23
CA MET A 274 30.03 -33.11 -21.94
C MET A 274 30.27 -31.60 -21.79
N ALA A 275 31.42 -31.10 -22.24
CA ALA A 275 31.74 -29.68 -22.23
C ALA A 275 30.79 -28.87 -23.14
N ASP A 276 30.49 -29.39 -24.33
CA ASP A 276 29.56 -28.74 -25.26
C ASP A 276 28.11 -28.79 -24.74
N ALA A 277 27.69 -29.92 -24.16
CA ALA A 277 26.40 -30.02 -23.49
C ALA A 277 26.29 -29.02 -22.34
N PHE A 278 27.32 -28.92 -21.50
CA PHE A 278 27.38 -27.97 -20.40
C PHE A 278 27.25 -26.53 -20.90
N ILE A 279 28.00 -26.11 -21.92
CA ILE A 279 27.92 -24.75 -22.47
C ILE A 279 26.53 -24.44 -23.03
N ASN A 280 25.93 -25.38 -23.76
CA ASN A 280 24.64 -25.18 -24.41
C ASN A 280 23.45 -25.23 -23.44
N GLU A 281 23.55 -26.00 -22.37
CA GLU A 281 22.49 -26.12 -21.37
C GLU A 281 22.53 -24.94 -20.39
N VAL A 282 21.60 -24.00 -20.54
CA VAL A 282 21.37 -22.93 -19.55
C VAL A 282 20.19 -23.33 -18.69
N LEU A 283 20.50 -23.72 -17.45
CA LEU A 283 19.48 -24.08 -16.47
C LEU A 283 18.70 -22.83 -16.03
N PRO A 284 17.36 -22.88 -15.95
CA PRO A 284 16.55 -21.78 -15.43
C PRO A 284 16.88 -21.47 -13.97
N GLU A 285 17.36 -20.26 -13.70
CA GLU A 285 17.80 -19.84 -12.35
C GLU A 285 16.65 -19.70 -11.34
N ASP A 286 15.42 -19.55 -11.82
CA ASP A 286 14.20 -19.53 -11.00
C ASP A 286 13.90 -20.92 -10.40
N VAL A 287 14.30 -21.99 -11.08
CA VAL A 287 14.12 -23.37 -10.61
C VAL A 287 15.37 -23.88 -9.87
N PHE A 288 16.56 -23.63 -10.41
CA PHE A 288 17.81 -24.21 -9.91
C PHE A 288 18.63 -23.27 -9.03
N SER A 289 18.12 -22.05 -8.76
CA SER A 289 18.83 -20.95 -8.10
C SER A 289 20.00 -20.38 -8.90
N ALA A 290 20.29 -19.10 -8.69
CA ALA A 290 21.42 -18.43 -9.32
C ALA A 290 22.78 -18.93 -8.77
N PRO A 291 23.82 -19.05 -9.63
CA PRO A 291 25.15 -19.46 -9.21
C PRO A 291 25.78 -18.42 -8.28
N LYS A 292 26.28 -18.87 -7.11
CA LYS A 292 26.87 -18.00 -6.09
C LYS A 292 28.36 -17.79 -6.33
N ALA A 293 28.76 -16.52 -6.40
CA ALA A 293 30.10 -16.10 -6.77
C ALA A 293 31.13 -16.12 -5.63
N GLY A 294 30.66 -16.17 -4.38
CA GLY A 294 31.51 -16.02 -3.20
C GLY A 294 31.62 -14.56 -2.74
N THR A 295 32.30 -14.35 -1.61
CA THR A 295 32.29 -13.08 -0.89
C THR A 295 32.97 -11.96 -1.66
N GLY A 296 32.34 -10.78 -1.65
CA GLY A 296 32.86 -9.58 -2.29
C GLY A 296 32.49 -9.43 -3.77
N MET A 297 31.82 -10.43 -4.36
CA MET A 297 31.33 -10.36 -5.73
C MET A 297 29.94 -9.72 -5.80
N TRP A 298 29.72 -8.87 -6.81
CA TRP A 298 28.44 -8.20 -7.02
C TRP A 298 28.03 -8.19 -8.49
N ALA A 299 26.73 -8.27 -8.72
CA ALA A 299 26.12 -8.08 -10.04
C ALA A 299 24.98 -7.07 -9.92
N SER A 300 24.94 -6.12 -10.85
CA SER A 300 23.89 -5.09 -10.89
C SER A 300 23.46 -4.74 -12.29
N GLN A 301 22.23 -4.24 -12.40
CA GLN A 301 21.73 -3.66 -13.63
C GLN A 301 20.71 -2.54 -13.39
N ILE A 302 20.49 -1.73 -14.42
CA ILE A 302 19.41 -0.74 -14.48
C ILE A 302 18.44 -1.19 -15.56
N ARG A 303 17.17 -1.34 -15.22
CA ARG A 303 16.11 -1.78 -16.12
C ARG A 303 15.07 -0.68 -16.33
N VAL A 304 14.62 -0.51 -17.56
CA VAL A 304 13.46 0.32 -17.89
C VAL A 304 12.29 -0.57 -18.28
N MET A 305 11.17 -0.46 -17.55
CA MET A 305 10.01 -1.35 -17.68
C MET A 305 8.69 -0.55 -17.68
N ASP A 306 7.72 -1.02 -18.46
CA ASP A 306 6.33 -0.58 -18.37
C ASP A 306 5.61 -1.31 -17.22
N PRO A 307 5.07 -0.60 -16.21
CA PRO A 307 4.38 -1.24 -15.09
C PRO A 307 3.02 -1.86 -15.47
N ILE A 308 2.44 -1.54 -16.64
CA ILE A 308 1.10 -2.02 -17.01
C ILE A 308 1.16 -3.43 -17.62
N ASN A 309 2.09 -3.67 -18.53
CA ASN A 309 2.22 -4.93 -19.26
C ASN A 309 3.50 -5.73 -18.88
N GLY A 310 4.42 -5.14 -18.11
CA GLY A 310 5.69 -5.78 -17.72
C GLY A 310 6.75 -5.80 -18.81
N HIS A 311 6.54 -5.12 -19.94
CA HIS A 311 7.48 -5.07 -21.04
C HIS A 311 8.75 -4.30 -20.64
N THR A 312 9.91 -4.93 -20.83
CA THR A 312 11.21 -4.31 -20.59
C THR A 312 11.73 -3.68 -21.87
N TYR A 313 11.98 -2.36 -21.86
CA TYR A 313 12.49 -1.62 -23.03
C TYR A 313 14.01 -1.62 -23.12
N SER A 314 14.69 -1.46 -21.99
CA SER A 314 16.15 -1.36 -21.94
C SER A 314 16.70 -1.99 -20.67
N LYS A 315 17.88 -2.59 -20.79
CA LYS A 315 18.69 -3.09 -19.68
C LYS A 315 20.11 -2.58 -19.83
N VAL A 316 20.64 -1.96 -18.79
CA VAL A 316 22.03 -1.54 -18.70
C VAL A 316 22.70 -2.41 -17.65
N GLN A 317 23.49 -3.38 -18.10
CA GLN A 317 24.27 -4.25 -17.21
C GLN A 317 25.55 -3.52 -16.78
N LEU A 318 25.85 -3.56 -15.49
CA LEU A 318 27.09 -3.01 -14.96
C LEU A 318 28.20 -4.07 -14.95
N ALA A 319 29.44 -3.62 -14.79
CA ALA A 319 30.58 -4.53 -14.70
C ALA A 319 30.53 -5.38 -13.41
N GLN A 320 31.29 -6.47 -13.41
CA GLN A 320 31.45 -7.30 -12.21
C GLN A 320 32.00 -6.46 -11.05
N ASN A 321 31.45 -6.65 -9.85
CA ASN A 321 31.79 -5.94 -8.61
C ASN A 321 31.40 -4.45 -8.58
N GLU A 322 30.51 -4.03 -9.49
CA GLU A 322 29.83 -2.75 -9.42
C GLU A 322 28.40 -2.94 -8.85
N ALA A 323 28.15 -2.37 -7.68
CA ALA A 323 26.90 -2.49 -6.93
C ALA A 323 26.08 -1.19 -7.00
N VAL A 324 24.89 -1.19 -7.60
CA VAL A 324 24.01 0.00 -7.60
C VAL A 324 23.32 0.12 -6.24
N LEU A 325 23.61 1.19 -5.50
CA LEU A 325 23.06 1.42 -4.15
C LEU A 325 21.96 2.47 -4.13
N SER A 326 22.01 3.44 -5.04
CA SER A 326 21.07 4.55 -5.08
C SER A 326 20.74 4.95 -6.51
N LEU A 327 19.52 5.46 -6.70
CA LEU A 327 18.98 5.85 -7.99
C LEU A 327 18.14 7.12 -7.81
N ALA A 328 18.33 8.10 -8.69
CA ALA A 328 17.51 9.29 -8.74
C ALA A 328 17.26 9.75 -10.19
N LEU A 329 16.06 10.25 -10.44
CA LEU A 329 15.72 10.95 -11.67
C LEU A 329 15.90 12.46 -11.43
N VAL A 330 16.77 13.11 -12.21
CA VAL A 330 17.14 14.51 -12.02
C VAL A 330 16.92 15.28 -13.30
N ARG A 331 16.28 16.44 -13.20
CA ARG A 331 16.21 17.43 -14.27
C ARG A 331 17.21 18.55 -14.00
N PHE A 332 18.33 18.55 -14.71
CA PHE A 332 19.40 19.53 -14.46
C PHE A 332 19.03 20.91 -14.99
N ALA A 333 19.47 21.96 -14.28
CA ALA A 333 19.13 23.34 -14.62
C ALA A 333 19.68 23.78 -15.99
N VAL A 334 20.83 23.21 -16.40
CA VAL A 334 21.62 23.61 -17.56
C VAL A 334 20.87 23.42 -18.88
N ASP A 335 20.17 22.29 -19.04
CA ASP A 335 19.46 21.94 -20.28
C ASP A 335 18.01 21.50 -20.07
N GLN A 336 17.54 21.39 -18.82
CA GLN A 336 16.19 20.99 -18.44
C GLN A 336 15.77 19.61 -18.96
N LYS A 337 16.72 18.73 -19.29
CA LYS A 337 16.44 17.35 -19.71
C LYS A 337 16.45 16.40 -18.53
N TRP A 338 15.78 15.25 -18.71
CA TRP A 338 15.74 14.18 -17.72
C TRP A 338 16.99 13.31 -17.79
N TYR A 339 17.58 13.08 -16.63
CA TYR A 339 18.73 12.21 -16.45
C TYR A 339 18.46 11.21 -15.34
N VAL A 340 18.84 9.96 -15.59
CA VAL A 340 18.93 8.93 -14.55
C VAL A 340 20.33 8.98 -13.99
N VAL A 341 20.42 9.15 -12.67
CA VAL A 341 21.69 9.13 -11.95
C VAL A 341 21.71 7.89 -11.07
N ALA A 342 22.71 7.04 -11.27
CA ALA A 342 22.92 5.82 -10.50
C ALA A 342 24.19 5.96 -9.66
N GLY A 343 24.05 5.72 -8.35
CA GLY A 343 25.16 5.65 -7.41
C GLY A 343 25.65 4.22 -7.31
N VAL A 344 26.91 4.00 -7.72
CA VAL A 344 27.55 2.69 -7.82
C VAL A 344 28.67 2.59 -6.78
N ALA A 345 28.72 1.51 -6.01
CA ALA A 345 29.87 1.19 -5.16
C ALA A 345 30.74 0.13 -5.85
N LYS A 346 32.06 0.22 -5.69
CA LYS A 346 33.01 -0.72 -6.26
C LYS A 346 33.66 -1.57 -5.16
N ASP A 347 33.75 -2.88 -5.40
CA ASP A 347 34.41 -3.85 -4.50
C ASP A 347 33.92 -3.72 -3.05
N LEU A 348 32.60 -3.56 -2.88
CA LEU A 348 32.00 -3.35 -1.57
C LEU A 348 32.03 -4.64 -0.75
N GLN A 349 32.74 -4.63 0.36
CA GLN A 349 32.67 -5.68 1.38
C GLN A 349 31.71 -5.24 2.49
N ILE A 350 30.74 -6.09 2.84
CA ILE A 350 29.73 -5.77 3.87
C ILE A 350 30.29 -6.02 5.28
N ASN A 351 31.01 -7.13 5.48
CA ASN A 351 31.52 -7.55 6.79
C ASN A 351 32.97 -8.07 6.73
N PRO A 352 33.94 -7.42 7.39
CA PRO A 352 33.85 -6.04 7.89
C PRO A 352 33.56 -5.07 6.74
N LYS A 353 32.93 -3.93 7.04
CA LYS A 353 32.57 -2.95 6.01
C LYS A 353 33.82 -2.30 5.43
N VAL A 354 34.09 -2.52 4.15
CA VAL A 354 35.18 -1.89 3.38
C VAL A 354 34.62 -1.45 2.03
N SER A 355 34.88 -0.20 1.64
CA SER A 355 34.51 0.33 0.33
C SER A 355 35.76 0.91 -0.33
N ASN A 356 36.03 0.50 -1.57
CA ASN A 356 37.15 1.01 -2.37
C ASN A 356 36.72 2.20 -3.24
N GLY A 357 35.80 3.01 -2.73
CA GLY A 357 35.17 4.10 -3.46
C GLY A 357 33.98 3.65 -4.32
N GLY A 358 33.65 4.47 -5.30
CA GLY A 358 32.51 4.22 -6.17
C GLY A 358 32.44 5.17 -7.35
N PHE A 359 31.30 5.15 -8.01
CA PHE A 359 31.00 5.98 -9.17
C PHE A 359 29.61 6.60 -9.07
N ILE A 360 29.45 7.73 -9.74
CA ILE A 360 28.14 8.28 -10.10
C ILE A 360 28.04 8.24 -11.61
N ASP A 361 27.18 7.36 -12.10
CA ASP A 361 26.89 7.21 -13.52
C ASP A 361 25.67 8.06 -13.88
N VAL A 362 25.80 8.78 -14.99
CA VAL A 362 24.74 9.65 -15.50
C VAL A 362 24.31 9.15 -16.86
N TYR A 363 23.02 8.84 -16.97
CA TYR A 363 22.37 8.39 -18.19
C TYR A 363 21.36 9.44 -18.65
N ARG A 364 21.42 9.81 -19.93
CA ARG A 364 20.41 10.66 -20.56
C ARG A 364 19.20 9.79 -20.91
N VAL A 365 18.02 10.28 -20.56
CA VAL A 365 16.76 9.61 -20.86
C VAL A 365 16.21 10.15 -22.18
N ASP A 366 15.83 9.26 -23.09
CA ASP A 366 15.06 9.64 -24.29
C ASP A 366 13.67 10.17 -23.90
N SER A 367 13.10 11.01 -24.76
CA SER A 367 11.72 11.50 -24.72
C SER A 367 10.66 10.42 -24.42
N GLN A 368 10.82 9.20 -24.97
CA GLN A 368 9.89 8.09 -24.74
C GLN A 368 10.31 7.19 -23.58
N THR A 369 11.46 7.45 -22.93
CA THR A 369 12.01 6.61 -21.86
C THR A 369 12.14 5.15 -22.29
N ASN A 370 12.60 4.90 -23.53
CA ASN A 370 12.85 3.54 -24.03
C ASN A 370 14.29 3.12 -23.76
N GLU A 371 15.23 4.03 -24.01
CA GLU A 371 16.66 3.77 -23.92
C GLU A 371 17.33 4.73 -22.93
N LEU A 372 18.43 4.27 -22.35
CA LEU A 372 19.30 5.03 -21.46
C LEU A 372 20.67 5.19 -22.11
N GLU A 373 21.02 6.42 -22.49
CA GLU A 373 22.31 6.71 -23.11
C GLU A 373 23.31 7.14 -22.04
N HIS A 374 24.39 6.38 -21.87
CA HIS A 374 25.43 6.73 -20.91
C HIS A 374 26.17 8.01 -21.32
N VAL A 375 26.19 9.01 -20.43
CA VAL A 375 26.81 10.32 -20.68
C VAL A 375 28.24 10.36 -20.16
N HIS A 376 28.42 10.12 -18.85
CA HIS A 376 29.73 10.07 -18.22
C HIS A 376 29.66 9.36 -16.86
N ARG A 377 30.83 8.91 -16.41
CA ARG A 377 31.07 8.29 -15.09
C ARG A 377 31.94 9.22 -14.24
N THR A 378 31.52 9.49 -13.00
CA THR A 378 32.29 10.33 -12.05
C THR A 378 32.77 9.51 -10.87
N GLU A 379 34.09 9.45 -10.65
CA GLU A 379 34.70 8.77 -9.50
C GLU A 379 34.40 9.50 -8.18
N ILE A 380 34.15 8.72 -7.13
CA ILE A 380 33.87 9.19 -5.77
C ILE A 380 34.62 8.35 -4.73
N ASP A 381 34.81 8.93 -3.55
CA ASP A 381 35.74 8.42 -2.53
C ASP A 381 35.15 7.29 -1.66
N ASP A 382 33.82 7.13 -1.63
CA ASP A 382 33.10 6.15 -0.79
C ASP A 382 31.77 5.75 -1.47
N ALA A 383 31.04 4.82 -0.88
CA ALA A 383 29.76 4.32 -1.38
C ALA A 383 28.65 5.41 -1.39
N PRO A 384 27.96 5.64 -2.51
CA PRO A 384 26.87 6.61 -2.62
C PRO A 384 25.55 6.01 -2.11
N GLY A 385 25.24 6.23 -0.83
CA GLY A 385 24.07 5.64 -0.17
C GLY A 385 22.74 6.29 -0.54
N ALA A 386 22.74 7.57 -0.95
CA ALA A 386 21.52 8.27 -1.35
C ALA A 386 21.77 9.34 -2.41
N LEU A 387 20.79 9.51 -3.30
CA LEU A 387 20.76 10.54 -4.33
C LEU A 387 19.40 11.25 -4.30
N CYS A 388 19.40 12.55 -4.55
CA CYS A 388 18.18 13.36 -4.58
C CYS A 388 18.31 14.52 -5.57
N ALA A 389 17.25 14.77 -6.36
CA ALA A 389 17.15 15.97 -7.17
C ALA A 389 16.84 17.18 -6.27
N PHE A 390 17.60 18.26 -6.39
CA PHE A 390 17.40 19.46 -5.59
C PHE A 390 17.74 20.72 -6.38
N GLN A 391 16.75 21.61 -6.57
CA GLN A 391 16.91 22.91 -7.25
C GLN A 391 17.65 22.84 -8.60
N GLY A 392 17.34 21.82 -9.42
CA GLY A 392 17.98 21.61 -10.73
C GLY A 392 19.43 21.10 -10.66
N ARG A 393 19.85 20.60 -9.50
CA ARG A 393 21.15 19.97 -9.23
C ARG A 393 20.95 18.62 -8.57
N LEU A 394 22.04 17.88 -8.38
CA LEU A 394 22.06 16.60 -7.69
C LEU A 394 22.64 16.76 -6.29
N LEU A 395 21.93 16.28 -5.27
CA LEU A 395 22.50 15.98 -3.96
C LEU A 395 22.91 14.52 -3.91
N ALA A 396 24.11 14.26 -3.42
CA ALA A 396 24.65 12.91 -3.25
C ALA A 396 25.22 12.74 -1.85
N GLY A 397 24.76 11.70 -1.15
CA GLY A 397 25.29 11.25 0.13
C GLY A 397 26.33 10.17 -0.11
N ILE A 398 27.60 10.52 0.05
CA ILE A 398 28.76 9.66 -0.22
C ILE A 398 29.41 9.33 1.13
N GLY A 399 29.18 8.13 1.64
CA GLY A 399 29.49 7.80 3.03
C GLY A 399 28.84 8.80 3.99
N LYS A 400 29.67 9.52 4.75
CA LYS A 400 29.24 10.60 5.67
C LYS A 400 29.16 12.00 5.06
N VAL A 401 29.56 12.15 3.79
CA VAL A 401 29.70 13.46 3.16
C VAL A 401 28.50 13.74 2.26
N LEU A 402 27.79 14.83 2.54
CA LEU A 402 26.74 15.33 1.65
C LEU A 402 27.38 16.29 0.64
N ARG A 403 27.26 15.99 -0.66
CA ARG A 403 27.80 16.82 -1.75
C ARG A 403 26.70 17.28 -2.68
N MET A 404 26.84 18.50 -3.20
CA MET A 404 26.01 19.00 -4.28
C MET A 404 26.81 19.03 -5.58
N TYR A 405 26.22 18.47 -6.63
CA TYR A 405 26.80 18.33 -7.95
C TYR A 405 25.97 19.04 -9.00
N ASP A 406 26.68 19.62 -9.96
CA ASP A 406 26.13 20.18 -11.18
C ASP A 406 26.59 19.36 -12.39
N LEU A 407 25.80 19.39 -13.47
CA LEU A 407 26.10 18.62 -14.67
C LEU A 407 27.30 19.22 -15.41
N GLY A 408 28.32 18.40 -15.67
CA GLY A 408 29.46 18.75 -16.50
C GLY A 408 29.54 17.87 -17.75
N LYS A 409 30.33 18.28 -18.75
CA LYS A 409 30.44 17.51 -20.00
C LYS A 409 31.17 16.17 -19.86
N LYS A 410 32.12 16.07 -18.92
CA LYS A 410 32.96 14.88 -18.72
C LYS A 410 32.79 14.22 -17.35
N LYS A 411 32.30 14.96 -16.36
CA LYS A 411 32.08 14.52 -14.98
C LYS A 411 31.17 15.52 -14.26
N LEU A 412 30.57 15.09 -13.17
CA LEU A 412 29.84 15.99 -12.27
C LEU A 412 30.78 16.97 -11.57
N LEU A 413 30.34 18.23 -11.47
CA LEU A 413 31.11 19.31 -10.86
C LEU A 413 30.64 19.52 -9.42
N ARG A 414 31.49 19.18 -8.44
CA ARG A 414 31.21 19.45 -7.02
C ARG A 414 31.11 20.95 -6.80
N LYS A 415 29.97 21.42 -6.28
CA LYS A 415 29.71 22.83 -5.94
C LYS A 415 29.91 23.11 -4.46
N CYS A 416 29.42 22.22 -3.60
CA CYS A 416 29.57 22.33 -2.16
C CYS A 416 29.60 20.95 -1.51
N GLU A 417 30.10 20.90 -0.28
CA GLU A 417 30.11 19.69 0.55
C GLU A 417 29.91 20.03 2.02
N ASN A 418 29.27 19.13 2.75
CA ASN A 418 29.18 19.12 4.20
C ASN A 418 29.68 17.75 4.72
N LYS A 419 30.55 17.77 5.73
CA LYS A 419 31.23 16.59 6.31
C LYS A 419 30.86 16.34 7.77
N HIS A 420 29.88 17.08 8.31
CA HIS A 420 29.53 17.08 9.72
C HIS A 420 28.50 16.02 10.10
N ILE A 421 27.99 15.25 9.13
CA ILE A 421 27.17 14.07 9.39
C ILE A 421 28.08 12.95 9.92
N PRO A 422 27.67 12.19 10.95
CA PRO A 422 28.57 11.30 11.66
C PRO A 422 28.93 10.01 10.91
N ASN A 423 27.95 9.29 10.35
CA ASN A 423 28.15 7.90 9.89
C ASN A 423 27.93 7.72 8.38
N GLN A 424 26.73 7.33 7.95
CA GLN A 424 26.46 7.04 6.54
C GLN A 424 25.08 7.56 6.17
N ILE A 425 25.02 8.31 5.09
CA ILE A 425 23.78 8.85 4.56
C ILE A 425 23.03 7.73 3.83
N VAL A 426 21.79 7.45 4.28
CA VAL A 426 20.92 6.41 3.71
C VAL A 426 19.72 6.98 2.96
N ASN A 427 19.30 8.19 3.28
CA ASN A 427 18.20 8.87 2.60
C ASN A 427 18.43 10.38 2.54
N ILE A 428 17.98 11.02 1.47
CA ILE A 428 18.01 12.47 1.29
C ILE A 428 16.68 12.89 0.69
N GLN A 429 16.03 13.86 1.31
CA GLN A 429 14.86 14.54 0.76
C GLN A 429 15.07 16.04 0.76
N GLY A 430 14.59 16.71 -0.30
CA GLY A 430 14.66 18.16 -0.42
C GLY A 430 13.27 18.76 -0.51
N MET A 431 13.02 19.84 0.21
CA MET A 431 11.79 20.62 0.11
C MET A 431 12.15 22.11 0.23
N GLY A 432 11.78 22.90 -0.78
CA GLY A 432 12.11 24.33 -0.82
C GLY A 432 13.63 24.58 -0.72
N GLN A 433 14.07 25.21 0.38
CA GLN A 433 15.47 25.51 0.67
C GLN A 433 16.11 24.57 1.69
N ARG A 434 15.32 23.66 2.27
CA ARG A 434 15.77 22.69 3.27
C ARG A 434 16.09 21.35 2.63
N VAL A 435 17.05 20.68 3.22
CA VAL A 435 17.46 19.31 2.90
C VAL A 435 17.43 18.50 4.18
N TYR A 436 16.76 17.36 4.13
CA TYR A 436 16.63 16.43 5.25
C TYR A 436 17.43 15.19 4.92
N VAL A 437 18.38 14.88 5.79
CA VAL A 437 19.33 13.80 5.57
C VAL A 437 19.18 12.78 6.68
N SER A 438 18.92 11.55 6.32
CA SER A 438 18.86 10.44 7.25
C SER A 438 20.23 9.78 7.33
N ASP A 439 20.78 9.73 8.54
CA ASP A 439 21.95 8.93 8.87
C ASP A 439 21.52 7.49 9.16
N VAL A 440 22.41 6.53 8.90
CA VAL A 440 22.18 5.11 9.16
C VAL A 440 21.91 4.82 10.63
N GLN A 441 22.44 5.64 11.56
CA GLN A 441 22.42 5.43 13.01
C GLN A 441 21.84 6.62 13.77
N GLU A 442 22.22 7.84 13.41
CA GLU A 442 21.95 9.05 14.17
C GLU A 442 20.74 9.82 13.61
N SER A 443 19.67 9.09 13.26
CA SER A 443 18.37 9.66 12.89
C SER A 443 18.44 10.66 11.72
N VAL A 444 17.80 11.83 11.85
CA VAL A 444 17.63 12.83 10.78
C VAL A 444 18.30 14.14 11.14
N TYR A 445 19.01 14.70 10.16
CA TYR A 445 19.63 16.02 10.18
C TYR A 445 18.89 16.95 9.21
N CYS A 446 18.58 18.16 9.68
CA CYS A 446 17.96 19.21 8.88
C CYS A 446 19.03 20.24 8.49
N LEU A 447 19.17 20.46 7.17
CA LEU A 447 20.14 21.37 6.59
C LEU A 447 19.46 22.48 5.80
N LYS A 448 20.04 23.67 5.83
CA LYS A 448 19.70 24.77 4.92
C LYS A 448 20.77 24.88 3.84
N TYR A 449 20.33 25.02 2.59
CA TYR A 449 21.21 25.40 1.50
C TYR A 449 21.25 26.93 1.33
N LYS A 450 22.41 27.54 1.63
CA LYS A 450 22.66 28.96 1.37
C LYS A 450 23.23 29.15 -0.03
N ARG A 451 22.35 29.56 -0.95
CA ARG A 451 22.70 29.77 -2.36
C ARG A 451 23.84 30.79 -2.61
N PRO A 452 23.91 31.95 -1.92
CA PRO A 452 24.98 32.94 -2.15
C PRO A 452 26.38 32.38 -1.86
N GLU A 453 26.50 31.59 -0.80
CA GLU A 453 27.77 31.02 -0.32
C GLU A 453 28.05 29.63 -0.92
N ASN A 454 27.05 29.01 -1.55
CA ASN A 454 27.05 27.59 -1.88
C ASN A 454 27.47 26.75 -0.67
N GLN A 455 26.81 26.93 0.48
CA GLN A 455 27.08 26.18 1.69
C GLN A 455 25.84 25.41 2.17
N LEU A 456 26.08 24.21 2.71
CA LEU A 456 25.07 23.39 3.36
C LEU A 456 25.35 23.42 4.87
N ILE A 457 24.43 23.97 5.65
CA ILE A 457 24.59 24.16 7.09
C ILE A 457 23.55 23.32 7.83
N ILE A 458 23.99 22.50 8.78
CA ILE A 458 23.11 21.75 9.67
C ILE A 458 22.59 22.73 10.72
N PHE A 459 21.27 22.91 10.80
CA PHE A 459 20.65 23.82 11.77
C PHE A 459 19.87 23.08 12.86
N ALA A 460 19.42 21.85 12.60
CA ALA A 460 18.73 21.02 13.58
C ALA A 460 18.97 19.52 13.37
N ASP A 461 18.85 18.74 14.43
CA ASP A 461 18.96 17.27 14.46
C ASP A 461 18.02 16.64 15.51
N ASP A 462 17.87 15.31 15.46
CA ASP A 462 17.12 14.55 16.48
C ASP A 462 17.91 14.45 17.80
N THR A 463 17.20 14.13 18.87
CA THR A 463 17.75 13.85 20.20
C THR A 463 18.04 12.36 20.43
N HIS A 464 17.44 11.48 19.63
CA HIS A 464 17.57 10.02 19.78
C HIS A 464 18.32 9.43 18.59
N PRO A 465 19.21 8.45 18.81
CA PRO A 465 19.75 7.65 17.72
C PRO A 465 18.64 6.76 17.15
N ARG A 466 18.52 6.69 15.83
CA ARG A 466 17.55 5.85 15.10
C ARG A 466 18.22 5.23 13.90
N TRP A 467 18.05 3.93 13.74
CA TRP A 467 18.66 3.18 12.66
C TRP A 467 17.85 3.25 11.37
N VAL A 468 17.81 4.45 10.76
CA VAL A 468 16.84 4.76 9.70
C VAL A 468 17.03 3.87 8.48
N THR A 469 15.92 3.36 7.96
CA THR A 469 15.83 2.61 6.69
C THR A 469 15.17 3.44 5.60
N SER A 470 14.07 4.11 5.96
CA SER A 470 13.29 4.96 5.07
C SER A 470 12.80 6.20 5.82
N ALA A 471 12.66 7.30 5.10
CA ALA A 471 12.12 8.54 5.62
C ALA A 471 11.22 9.19 4.56
N THR A 472 10.27 10.01 4.99
CA THR A 472 9.40 10.78 4.10
C THR A 472 8.97 12.09 4.75
N LEU A 473 8.90 13.15 3.94
CA LEU A 473 8.42 14.46 4.39
C LEU A 473 6.90 14.48 4.42
N LEU A 474 6.33 14.85 5.56
CA LEU A 474 4.88 15.06 5.69
C LEU A 474 4.50 16.50 5.34
N ASP A 475 5.34 17.44 5.77
CA ASP A 475 5.28 18.88 5.49
C ASP A 475 6.70 19.49 5.59
N TYR A 476 6.79 20.83 5.63
CA TYR A 476 8.08 21.55 5.67
C TYR A 476 8.80 21.45 7.02
N ASP A 477 8.13 21.05 8.10
CA ASP A 477 8.71 21.00 9.45
C ASP A 477 8.71 19.57 10.02
N THR A 478 8.06 18.62 9.34
CA THR A 478 7.73 17.29 9.88
C THR A 478 8.25 16.17 8.99
N VAL A 479 9.05 15.27 9.57
CA VAL A 479 9.65 14.11 8.91
C VAL A 479 9.15 12.83 9.59
N ALA A 480 8.66 11.87 8.81
CA ALA A 480 8.39 10.52 9.29
C ALA A 480 9.56 9.59 8.94
N THR A 481 9.93 8.71 9.87
CA THR A 481 11.08 7.80 9.74
C THR A 481 10.68 6.38 10.14
N GLY A 482 11.13 5.40 9.37
CA GLY A 482 11.14 3.98 9.72
C GLY A 482 12.56 3.52 10.04
N ASP A 483 12.71 2.55 10.95
CA ASP A 483 14.02 2.02 11.34
C ASP A 483 14.18 0.49 11.14
N LYS A 484 15.43 0.04 11.26
CA LYS A 484 15.83 -1.38 11.14
C LYS A 484 15.25 -2.28 12.23
N PHE A 485 14.69 -1.72 13.28
CA PHE A 485 14.11 -2.44 14.41
C PHE A 485 12.58 -2.44 14.37
N GLY A 486 11.98 -1.92 13.28
CA GLY A 486 10.55 -1.92 13.06
C GLY A 486 9.80 -0.87 13.86
N ASN A 487 10.43 0.26 14.16
CA ASN A 487 9.76 1.43 14.71
C ASN A 487 9.41 2.44 13.60
N ILE A 488 8.29 3.13 13.78
CA ILE A 488 7.99 4.38 13.10
C ILE A 488 8.06 5.51 14.11
N ALA A 489 8.69 6.61 13.72
CA ALA A 489 8.67 7.86 14.46
C ALA A 489 8.33 9.04 13.54
N VAL A 490 7.71 10.06 14.11
CA VAL A 490 7.46 11.34 13.44
C VAL A 490 8.14 12.44 14.23
N LEU A 491 9.05 13.14 13.58
CA LEU A 491 9.85 14.23 14.13
C LEU A 491 9.32 15.55 13.57
N ARG A 492 9.16 16.56 14.42
CA ARG A 492 8.74 17.91 14.04
C ARG A 492 9.71 18.95 14.56
N LEU A 493 10.09 19.89 13.70
CA LEU A 493 10.85 21.07 14.11
C LEU A 493 9.92 22.02 14.89
N PRO A 494 10.33 22.48 16.09
CA PRO A 494 9.59 23.52 16.81
C PRO A 494 9.44 24.81 15.99
N HIS A 495 8.33 25.53 16.19
CA HIS A 495 8.11 26.82 15.50
C HIS A 495 9.14 27.91 15.83
N SER A 496 9.88 27.76 16.93
CA SER A 496 10.96 28.67 17.32
C SER A 496 12.26 28.42 16.58
N VAL A 497 12.35 27.38 15.75
CA VAL A 497 13.57 27.04 15.02
C VAL A 497 13.84 28.07 13.92
N SER A 498 15.07 28.57 13.87
CA SER A 498 15.57 29.42 12.80
C SER A 498 16.47 28.64 11.87
N ASP A 499 16.23 28.75 10.55
CA ASP A 499 17.12 28.18 9.55
C ASP A 499 18.32 29.10 9.25
N ASP A 500 18.25 30.37 9.66
CA ASP A 500 19.31 31.37 9.44
C ASP A 500 20.44 31.24 10.46
N VAL A 501 21.03 30.04 10.49
CA VAL A 501 22.24 29.77 11.26
C VAL A 501 23.44 29.99 10.35
N ASP A 502 24.37 30.85 10.75
CA ASP A 502 25.69 30.99 10.12
C ASP A 502 26.67 30.04 10.81
N GLU A 503 27.53 29.37 10.05
CA GLU A 503 28.64 28.59 10.60
C GLU A 503 29.89 29.47 10.43
N ASP A 504 30.42 30.05 11.52
CA ASP A 504 31.61 30.93 11.44
C ASP A 504 32.87 30.08 11.26
N PRO A 505 33.54 30.13 10.09
CA PRO A 505 34.72 29.31 9.80
C PRO A 505 35.97 29.74 10.58
N THR A 506 35.94 30.87 11.30
CA THR A 506 37.09 31.38 12.07
C THR A 506 37.18 30.85 13.50
N GLY A 507 36.17 30.11 13.97
CA GLY A 507 36.16 29.53 15.32
C GLY A 507 36.01 30.55 16.46
N ASN A 508 35.71 31.82 16.14
CA ASN A 508 35.60 32.92 17.11
C ASN A 508 34.19 33.08 17.70
N LYS A 509 33.33 32.06 17.64
CA LYS A 509 31.97 32.13 18.16
C LYS A 509 31.93 32.12 19.70
N ALA A 510 31.01 32.92 20.23
CA ALA A 510 30.69 33.02 21.65
C ALA A 510 30.25 31.66 22.23
N LEU A 511 30.43 31.46 23.55
CA LEU A 511 30.14 30.23 24.30
C LEU A 511 28.75 29.60 24.04
N TRP A 512 27.80 30.37 23.50
CA TRP A 512 26.40 30.01 23.24
C TRP A 512 26.19 29.23 21.92
N ASP A 513 27.20 29.17 21.06
CA ASP A 513 27.14 28.51 19.74
C ASP A 513 27.75 27.09 19.76
N ARG A 514 28.05 26.56 20.96
CA ARG A 514 28.41 25.15 21.10
C ARG A 514 27.18 24.30 20.83
N GLY A 515 27.30 23.40 19.85
CA GLY A 515 26.29 22.41 19.51
C GLY A 515 25.70 21.71 20.74
N LEU A 516 24.37 21.55 20.76
CA LEU A 516 23.68 20.93 21.88
C LEU A 516 23.78 19.40 21.75
N LEU A 517 24.08 18.71 22.86
CA LEU A 517 24.24 17.25 22.89
C LEU A 517 25.21 16.70 21.83
N ASN A 518 26.33 17.40 21.59
CA ASN A 518 27.35 17.01 20.60
C ASN A 518 26.82 16.94 19.14
N GLY A 519 25.77 17.71 18.84
CA GLY A 519 25.16 17.81 17.51
C GLY A 519 24.78 19.25 17.17
N ALA A 520 23.67 19.46 16.46
CA ALA A 520 23.20 20.80 16.14
C ALA A 520 22.71 21.56 17.39
N SER A 521 22.65 22.89 17.32
CA SER A 521 22.19 23.73 18.43
C SER A 521 20.68 23.60 18.70
N GLN A 522 19.89 23.29 17.66
CA GLN A 522 18.44 23.17 17.73
C GLN A 522 18.04 21.70 17.57
N LYS A 523 17.00 21.27 18.29
CA LYS A 523 16.56 19.87 18.29
C LYS A 523 15.15 19.73 17.73
N ALA A 524 14.93 18.66 16.98
CA ALA A 524 13.61 18.24 16.57
C ALA A 524 12.88 17.54 17.74
N GLU A 525 11.57 17.75 17.82
CA GLU A 525 10.71 17.09 18.79
C GLU A 525 10.12 15.82 18.21
N ASN A 526 10.18 14.73 18.96
CA ASN A 526 9.50 13.50 18.61
C ASN A 526 8.01 13.59 18.98
N ILE A 527 7.12 13.67 17.99
CA ILE A 527 5.68 13.85 18.20
C ILE A 527 4.90 12.53 18.20
N CYS A 528 5.35 11.54 17.43
CA CYS A 528 4.72 10.21 17.38
C CYS A 528 5.78 9.11 17.41
N THR A 529 5.51 8.02 18.12
CA THR A 529 6.37 6.83 18.11
C THR A 529 5.54 5.57 18.28
N PHE A 530 5.82 4.56 17.47
CA PHE A 530 5.11 3.30 17.49
C PHE A 530 6.00 2.14 17.02
N HIS A 531 6.01 1.04 17.75
CA HIS A 531 6.66 -0.19 17.34
C HIS A 531 5.69 -1.06 16.52
N LEU A 532 5.98 -1.22 15.23
CA LEU A 532 5.22 -2.10 14.34
C LEU A 532 5.54 -3.58 14.59
N GLY A 533 6.79 -3.88 14.90
CA GLY A 533 7.31 -5.25 14.98
C GLY A 533 7.96 -5.77 13.69
N GLU A 534 7.87 -5.00 12.60
CA GLU A 534 8.43 -5.36 11.29
C GLU A 534 9.22 -4.20 10.70
N ILE A 535 10.31 -4.52 9.99
CA ILE A 535 11.21 -3.52 9.43
C ILE A 535 10.51 -2.74 8.32
N VAL A 536 10.38 -1.42 8.50
CA VAL A 536 9.78 -0.54 7.50
C VAL A 536 10.77 -0.26 6.40
N MET A 537 10.40 -0.56 5.15
CA MET A 537 11.27 -0.38 3.98
C MET A 537 10.85 0.80 3.11
N SER A 538 9.59 1.24 3.20
CA SER A 538 9.12 2.45 2.51
C SER A 538 8.08 3.20 3.33
N LEU A 539 8.10 4.52 3.19
CA LEU A 539 7.13 5.46 3.77
C LEU A 539 6.72 6.46 2.70
N GLN A 540 5.41 6.63 2.50
CA GLN A 540 4.89 7.56 1.51
C GLN A 540 3.59 8.19 1.99
N LYS A 541 3.54 9.52 2.02
CA LYS A 541 2.29 10.25 2.18
C LYS A 541 1.50 10.19 0.87
N ALA A 542 0.30 9.62 0.90
CA ALA A 542 -0.52 9.42 -0.30
C ALA A 542 -2.02 9.40 0.04
N THR A 543 -2.85 9.49 -1.01
CA THR A 543 -4.29 9.28 -0.92
C THR A 543 -4.63 7.98 -1.65
N LEU A 544 -5.18 6.98 -0.96
CA LEU A 544 -5.46 5.66 -1.55
C LEU A 544 -6.71 5.62 -2.43
N ILE A 545 -7.73 6.43 -2.07
CA ILE A 545 -9.03 6.45 -2.74
C ILE A 545 -9.34 7.86 -3.26
N PRO A 546 -9.90 8.02 -4.48
CA PRO A 546 -10.34 9.33 -4.96
C PRO A 546 -11.34 9.98 -3.99
N GLY A 547 -11.07 11.20 -3.55
CA GLY A 547 -11.89 11.91 -2.56
C GLY A 547 -11.65 11.50 -1.10
N GLY A 548 -10.76 10.53 -0.85
CA GLY A 548 -10.28 10.20 0.48
C GLY A 548 -9.32 11.25 1.03
N SER A 549 -8.98 11.10 2.31
CA SER A 549 -7.99 11.96 2.98
C SER A 549 -6.58 11.38 2.85
N GLU A 550 -5.56 12.24 2.97
CA GLU A 550 -4.16 11.80 2.98
C GLU A 550 -3.88 10.90 4.19
N SER A 551 -3.10 9.85 3.98
CA SER A 551 -2.56 8.97 5.02
C SER A 551 -1.08 8.69 4.75
N LEU A 552 -0.36 8.28 5.80
CA LEU A 552 1.03 7.84 5.68
C LEU A 552 1.04 6.33 5.47
N ILE A 553 1.30 5.92 4.22
CA ILE A 553 1.40 4.52 3.84
C ILE A 553 2.80 4.01 4.13
N TYR A 554 2.89 2.81 4.70
CA TYR A 554 4.14 2.13 4.94
C TYR A 554 4.13 0.72 4.35
N ALA A 555 5.28 0.26 3.88
CA ALA A 555 5.50 -1.12 3.50
C ALA A 555 6.67 -1.71 4.30
N THR A 556 6.52 -2.95 4.75
CA THR A 556 7.51 -3.64 5.57
C THR A 556 8.28 -4.71 4.78
N MET A 557 9.41 -5.16 5.33
CA MET A 557 10.20 -6.25 4.75
C MET A 557 9.43 -7.58 4.68
N SER A 558 8.48 -7.81 5.59
CA SER A 558 7.65 -9.02 5.64
C SER A 558 6.50 -9.01 4.63
N GLY A 559 6.32 -7.93 3.86
CA GLY A 559 5.24 -7.79 2.88
C GLY A 559 3.98 -7.10 3.41
N THR A 560 3.98 -6.60 4.65
CA THR A 560 2.85 -5.85 5.20
C THR A 560 2.77 -4.47 4.56
N VAL A 561 1.58 -4.10 4.09
CA VAL A 561 1.24 -2.74 3.67
C VAL A 561 0.23 -2.19 4.67
N GLY A 562 0.62 -1.14 5.39
CA GLY A 562 -0.25 -0.50 6.38
C GLY A 562 -0.33 1.00 6.20
N ALA A 563 -1.17 1.64 7.01
CA ALA A 563 -1.41 3.07 6.96
C ALA A 563 -1.47 3.66 8.37
N LEU A 564 -0.82 4.80 8.55
CA LEU A 564 -1.01 5.68 9.70
C LEU A 564 -1.97 6.80 9.29
N VAL A 565 -3.07 6.89 10.03
CA VAL A 565 -4.20 7.76 9.72
C VAL A 565 -4.30 8.87 10.79
N PRO A 566 -4.32 10.15 10.39
CA PRO A 566 -4.55 11.24 11.34
C PRO A 566 -6.02 11.31 11.75
N PHE A 567 -6.29 11.45 13.06
CA PHE A 567 -7.64 11.71 13.55
C PHE A 567 -8.11 13.11 13.15
N THR A 568 -9.40 13.24 12.81
CA THR A 568 -10.00 14.53 12.44
C THR A 568 -10.49 15.35 13.62
N SER A 569 -10.82 14.70 14.73
CA SER A 569 -11.36 15.35 15.92
C SER A 569 -10.73 14.78 17.19
N ARG A 570 -10.72 15.59 18.26
CA ARG A 570 -10.28 15.15 19.59
C ARG A 570 -11.21 14.07 20.15
N GLU A 571 -12.50 14.16 19.86
CA GLU A 571 -13.51 13.17 20.28
C GLU A 571 -13.24 11.79 19.68
N ASP A 572 -12.80 11.73 18.41
CA ASP A 572 -12.39 10.46 17.80
C ASP A 572 -11.14 9.91 18.47
N TYR A 573 -10.13 10.75 18.69
CA TYR A 573 -8.93 10.35 19.41
C TYR A 573 -9.24 9.75 20.78
N ASP A 574 -10.04 10.45 21.61
CA ASP A 574 -10.40 9.98 22.95
C ASP A 574 -11.25 8.70 22.90
N PHE A 575 -12.16 8.57 21.92
CA PHE A 575 -12.93 7.35 21.70
C PHE A 575 -12.03 6.14 21.40
N PHE A 576 -11.12 6.26 20.43
CA PHE A 576 -10.23 5.17 20.04
C PHE A 576 -9.21 4.85 21.14
N GLN A 577 -8.79 5.85 21.91
CA GLN A 577 -7.96 5.64 23.10
C GLN A 577 -8.67 4.74 24.12
N HIS A 578 -9.92 5.05 24.47
CA HIS A 578 -10.67 4.26 25.43
C HIS A 578 -11.00 2.87 24.88
N LEU A 579 -11.39 2.77 23.61
CA LEU A 579 -11.62 1.47 22.97
C LEU A 579 -10.36 0.58 23.03
N GLU A 580 -9.20 1.12 22.68
CA GLU A 580 -7.93 0.39 22.77
C GLU A 580 -7.64 -0.06 24.21
N MET A 581 -7.86 0.81 25.21
CA MET A 581 -7.70 0.45 26.63
C MET A 581 -8.60 -0.70 27.06
N HIS A 582 -9.87 -0.71 26.66
CA HIS A 582 -10.79 -1.82 26.94
C HIS A 582 -10.34 -3.11 26.22
N MET A 583 -9.98 -3.01 24.93
CA MET A 583 -9.54 -4.15 24.13
C MET A 583 -8.28 -4.82 24.70
N ARG A 584 -7.34 -4.05 25.25
CA ARG A 584 -6.14 -4.59 25.91
C ARG A 584 -6.46 -5.53 27.07
N ASN A 585 -7.53 -5.25 27.82
CA ASN A 585 -7.94 -6.05 28.97
C ASN A 585 -8.85 -7.22 28.57
N GLU A 586 -9.82 -6.95 27.68
CA GLU A 586 -10.85 -7.93 27.30
C GLU A 586 -10.40 -8.93 26.23
N ASN A 587 -9.37 -8.56 25.45
CA ASN A 587 -8.77 -9.35 24.38
C ASN A 587 -7.23 -9.28 24.41
N PRO A 588 -6.58 -9.81 25.46
CA PRO A 588 -5.13 -9.75 25.58
C PRO A 588 -4.45 -10.52 24.43
N PRO A 589 -3.22 -10.12 24.03
CA PRO A 589 -2.48 -10.81 22.99
C PRO A 589 -2.30 -12.31 23.26
N LEU A 590 -2.54 -13.14 22.24
CA LEU A 590 -2.60 -14.60 22.35
C LEU A 590 -1.35 -15.24 22.98
N CYS A 591 -0.16 -14.71 22.69
CA CYS A 591 1.11 -15.24 23.19
C CYS A 591 1.48 -14.72 24.59
N GLY A 592 0.56 -14.12 25.34
CA GLY A 592 0.79 -13.63 26.70
C GLY A 592 1.67 -12.38 26.80
N ARG A 593 1.92 -11.69 25.68
CA ARG A 593 2.61 -10.39 25.69
C ARG A 593 1.65 -9.30 26.16
N ASP A 594 2.16 -8.36 26.95
CA ASP A 594 1.46 -7.10 27.20
C ASP A 594 1.50 -6.23 25.93
N HIS A 595 0.33 -5.78 25.48
CA HIS A 595 0.18 -4.98 24.26
C HIS A 595 0.93 -3.65 24.31
N LEU A 596 0.80 -2.92 25.42
CA LEU A 596 1.41 -1.59 25.57
C LEU A 596 2.93 -1.71 25.64
N SER A 597 3.43 -2.73 26.34
CA SER A 597 4.85 -3.07 26.40
C SER A 597 5.39 -3.43 25.01
N TYR A 598 4.65 -4.24 24.24
CA TYR A 598 5.04 -4.60 22.87
C TYR A 598 5.08 -3.38 21.95
N ARG A 599 4.06 -2.53 21.94
CA ARG A 599 4.06 -1.32 21.11
C ARG A 599 5.10 -0.28 21.56
N SER A 600 5.60 -0.42 22.79
CA SER A 600 6.65 0.42 23.40
C SER A 600 8.04 -0.25 23.44
N TYR A 601 8.30 -1.24 22.58
CA TYR A 601 9.46 -2.14 22.72
C TYR A 601 10.82 -1.42 22.86
N TYR A 602 11.07 -0.42 22.01
CA TYR A 602 12.31 0.37 22.03
C TYR A 602 12.12 1.77 22.61
N TYR A 603 10.98 2.39 22.29
CA TYR A 603 10.61 3.72 22.74
C TYR A 603 9.14 3.66 23.17
N PRO A 604 8.75 4.40 24.23
CA PRO A 604 7.35 4.48 24.64
C PRO A 604 6.43 4.92 23.49
N VAL A 605 5.29 4.26 23.35
CA VAL A 605 4.25 4.69 22.41
C VAL A 605 3.87 6.14 22.69
N LYS A 606 3.81 6.93 21.63
CA LYS A 606 3.38 8.33 21.71
C LYS A 606 2.42 8.64 20.57
N ASN A 607 1.21 9.09 20.91
CA ASN A 607 0.20 9.61 19.99
C ASN A 607 -0.18 8.68 18.82
N VAL A 608 -0.13 7.37 19.02
CA VAL A 608 -0.57 6.37 18.04
C VAL A 608 -1.45 5.35 18.76
N MET A 609 -2.60 5.03 18.15
CA MET A 609 -3.51 3.98 18.63
C MET A 609 -3.41 2.78 17.70
N ASP A 610 -3.43 1.58 18.26
CA ASP A 610 -3.37 0.35 17.48
C ASP A 610 -4.74 0.01 16.88
N GLY A 611 -4.92 0.37 15.61
CA GLY A 611 -6.13 0.08 14.84
C GLY A 611 -6.39 -1.41 14.67
N ASP A 612 -5.34 -2.24 14.57
CA ASP A 612 -5.48 -3.69 14.40
C ASP A 612 -6.08 -4.33 15.65
N LEU A 613 -5.70 -3.84 16.84
CA LEU A 613 -6.32 -4.26 18.10
C LEU A 613 -7.78 -3.78 18.19
N CYS A 614 -8.06 -2.55 17.78
CA CYS A 614 -9.41 -1.99 17.83
C CYS A 614 -10.38 -2.73 16.89
N GLU A 615 -9.93 -3.13 15.69
CA GLU A 615 -10.75 -3.88 14.74
C GLU A 615 -11.15 -5.27 15.28
N GLN A 616 -10.41 -5.85 16.23
CA GLN A 616 -10.77 -7.14 16.84
C GLN A 616 -12.03 -7.06 17.71
N PHE A 617 -12.55 -5.85 17.99
CA PHE A 617 -13.81 -5.66 18.71
C PHE A 617 -14.96 -6.47 18.09
N THR A 618 -15.06 -6.52 16.76
CA THR A 618 -16.14 -7.24 16.05
C THR A 618 -16.03 -8.76 16.18
N SER A 619 -14.87 -9.27 16.57
CA SER A 619 -14.60 -10.69 16.77
C SER A 619 -14.86 -11.15 18.21
N LEU A 620 -15.15 -10.24 19.14
CA LEU A 620 -15.47 -10.59 20.52
C LEU A 620 -16.87 -11.16 20.66
N ASP A 621 -17.09 -11.90 21.74
CA ASP A 621 -18.43 -12.38 22.10
C ASP A 621 -19.41 -11.20 22.25
N PRO A 622 -20.69 -11.36 21.83
CA PRO A 622 -21.68 -10.29 21.91
C PRO A 622 -21.87 -9.68 23.31
N ALA A 623 -21.67 -10.48 24.37
CA ALA A 623 -21.74 -10.02 25.75
C ALA A 623 -20.61 -9.00 26.07
N LYS A 624 -19.37 -9.29 25.63
CA LYS A 624 -18.22 -8.38 25.79
C LYS A 624 -18.38 -7.13 24.94
N GLN A 625 -18.82 -7.29 23.69
CA GLN A 625 -19.10 -6.15 22.82
C GLN A 625 -20.10 -5.19 23.45
N LYS A 626 -21.18 -5.72 24.04
CA LYS A 626 -22.20 -4.93 24.73
C LYS A 626 -21.66 -4.24 25.98
N SER A 627 -20.83 -4.92 26.77
CA SER A 627 -20.19 -4.32 27.95
C SER A 627 -19.31 -3.14 27.58
N ILE A 628 -18.37 -3.34 26.65
CA ILE A 628 -17.43 -2.30 26.19
C ILE A 628 -18.20 -1.13 25.55
N ALA A 629 -19.18 -1.42 24.69
CA ALA A 629 -19.98 -0.37 24.06
C ALA A 629 -20.76 0.45 25.09
N SER A 630 -21.34 -0.20 26.12
CA SER A 630 -22.05 0.48 27.20
C SER A 630 -21.13 1.42 27.99
N ASP A 631 -19.91 1.00 28.29
CA ASP A 631 -18.91 1.84 28.99
C ASP A 631 -18.50 3.06 28.14
N LEU A 632 -18.48 2.90 26.81
CA LEU A 632 -18.25 3.99 25.85
C LEU A 632 -19.51 4.85 25.61
N GLY A 633 -20.65 4.53 26.23
CA GLY A 633 -21.93 5.23 26.02
C GLY A 633 -22.51 5.04 24.62
N ARG A 634 -22.26 3.88 23.99
CA ARG A 634 -22.62 3.54 22.61
C ARG A 634 -23.25 2.14 22.52
N THR A 635 -23.79 1.83 21.35
CA THR A 635 -24.18 0.46 20.99
C THR A 635 -23.06 -0.24 20.21
N PRO A 636 -22.99 -1.59 20.22
CA PRO A 636 -21.98 -2.32 19.45
C PRO A 636 -21.98 -1.98 17.95
N SER A 637 -23.16 -1.74 17.38
CA SER A 637 -23.30 -1.32 15.98
C SER A 637 -22.70 0.06 15.70
N GLU A 638 -22.86 1.02 16.62
CA GLU A 638 -22.22 2.34 16.53
C GLU A 638 -20.70 2.26 16.64
N VAL A 639 -20.16 1.40 17.52
CA VAL A 639 -18.72 1.16 17.64
C VAL A 639 -18.17 0.55 16.34
N ALA A 640 -18.82 -0.50 15.82
CA ALA A 640 -18.45 -1.13 14.56
C ALA A 640 -18.52 -0.15 13.38
N LYS A 641 -19.56 0.68 13.33
CA LYS A 641 -19.70 1.74 12.31
C LYS A 641 -18.55 2.74 12.38
N LYS A 642 -18.18 3.20 13.58
CA LYS A 642 -17.08 4.16 13.76
C LYS A 642 -15.72 3.57 13.35
N LEU A 643 -15.48 2.27 13.59
CA LEU A 643 -14.31 1.54 13.09
C LEU A 643 -14.29 1.51 11.55
N GLU A 644 -15.42 1.16 10.93
CA GLU A 644 -15.55 1.11 9.47
C GLU A 644 -15.43 2.48 8.81
N ASP A 645 -15.91 3.56 9.45
CA ASP A 645 -15.87 4.92 8.91
C ASP A 645 -14.42 5.40 8.74
N ILE A 646 -13.51 5.07 9.67
CA ILE A 646 -12.08 5.37 9.50
C ILE A 646 -11.52 4.60 8.31
N ARG A 647 -11.78 3.30 8.20
CA ARG A 647 -11.29 2.50 7.08
C ARG A 647 -11.82 3.02 5.75
N THR A 648 -13.10 3.38 5.69
CA THR A 648 -13.76 3.87 4.47
C THR A 648 -13.26 5.24 4.04
N ARG A 649 -12.85 6.11 4.98
CA ARG A 649 -12.34 7.46 4.67
C ARG A 649 -10.91 7.47 4.13
N TYR A 650 -10.07 6.54 4.57
CA TYR A 650 -8.63 6.55 4.27
C TYR A 650 -8.14 5.33 3.47
N ALA A 651 -8.91 4.24 3.43
CA ALA A 651 -8.51 2.95 2.89
C ALA A 651 -9.68 2.21 2.17
N PHE A 652 -9.48 0.91 1.89
CA PHE A 652 -10.41 0.06 1.13
C PHE A 652 -11.34 -0.78 2.00
#